data_AF-A0A1I2J079-F1
#
_entry.id   AF-A0A1I2J079-F1
#
_cell.length_a   1.000
_cell.length_b   1.000
_cell.length_c   1.000
_cell.angle_alpha   90.00
_cell.angle_beta   90.00
_cell.angle_gamma   90.00
#
_symmetry.space_group_name_H-M   'P 1'
#
loop_
_entity.id
_entity.type
_entity.pdbx_description
1 polymer ?
#
loop_
_entity_poly.entity_id
_entity_poly.type
_entity_poly.pdbx_seq_one_letter_code
_entity_poly.pdbx_strand_id
1 'polypeptide(L)'
;MMYTLRFGHPRVSLLLLSTFAVAGCPDPTATTEPATAGDDTVGSDSTTDEPTPGTDGLASNTADTPTSTSAPSTSAPVDSSSGTSEDSTSTTATASTASGSTTSASTSTGDSTTGDSTTGEASTTGEESTTGEEGTTGGIVIDVEETHCSLQDGMPNFGFWLGMKAVVAADLDGDGDDDIAVRAGPTGVAPFSGIVVLGNLGGGEYAQPETYKGASSSSGTSYSDWSLVAADFDGDDRPELAVANGMDNSIVVFPNLGDGSFGEPTFYWGPAWPESLAVGDFDGDAVLDLAVLGWDHNVTVLYNQGDATFVAGAPALTGTNVGISYSFAVADFDGDGRSDVAVTSKIESTLVVMRNLGGDQFDTTTIPTAAEPTVVIAGEFGGDDRPDLAVADGDGDGVGVLLNQGDGTFGPEVRWSLGSPTDPQILSAADLDDDGLQDLVVGQNRRVRTLYNQGGGQFLLDGSYYGGTGLNSLATLDIDGDGRRDILASNRDERSLQPLLQQQDGSFERLPTTFPLGLGLFGLPHFAIADLDADGDADIAVTGDEQHTLLNQGAGQFELASSNELGGKRPQVGDVDGDGRPDLVLCSDKTKSVRVLRNLGDGSFAGAAYPVPVGTYCQLFALANLDGDAALDVIVDADNSVVVLRNKGDGTFAPAVQSVNYKARDWSIVDLNGDGRRDLVTVEYVNEDMAVTLARNIGGGKFIKEALFTPDETLSSLVVFDLEDDGDPDVVAGGENVAHVLRNDGAGNLELQDTLGVGLPPSALMTADLDGDGRLDVVAAASRQAYGVLLNLGEGELAPVKRYPANGFGLGSPLPPRFTTADVDGDGALDVAFGGTALGYALNKGDAKFGSSATYTTPDMHQFAAQDLDGDAKADFVYTTERGVHVVLSTCR
;
A
#
# COMPACT_ATOMS: atom_id res chain seq x y z
N MET A 1 -51.02 39.15 13.75
CA MET A 1 -52.45 39.55 13.54
C MET A 1 -53.29 38.27 13.40
N MET A 2 -54.50 38.30 12.83
CA MET A 2 -55.48 37.19 12.73
C MET A 2 -54.89 35.92 12.06
N TYR A 3 -55.09 34.70 12.60
CA TYR A 3 -56.19 33.71 12.37
C TYR A 3 -56.30 33.22 10.90
N THR A 4 -56.57 31.94 10.56
CA THR A 4 -57.63 31.03 11.11
C THR A 4 -57.41 29.52 10.79
N LEU A 5 -58.03 28.59 11.55
CA LEU A 5 -58.11 27.14 11.25
C LEU A 5 -59.34 26.70 10.40
N ARG A 6 -59.27 25.51 9.77
CA ARG A 6 -60.31 24.43 9.67
C ARG A 6 -59.74 23.19 8.94
N PHE A 7 -59.80 21.93 9.40
CA PHE A 7 -60.87 21.01 9.89
C PHE A 7 -61.52 20.11 8.80
N GLY A 8 -61.44 18.77 8.94
CA GLY A 8 -62.28 17.83 8.18
C GLY A 8 -61.99 16.31 8.27
N HIS A 9 -62.59 15.59 9.22
CA HIS A 9 -62.79 14.11 9.17
C HIS A 9 -64.25 13.78 8.80
N PRO A 10 -64.53 12.55 8.33
CA PRO A 10 -65.48 11.69 9.09
C PRO A 10 -65.07 10.20 9.18
N ARG A 11 -65.87 9.39 9.90
CA ARG A 11 -65.55 8.01 10.34
C ARG A 11 -66.37 6.91 9.65
N VAL A 12 -65.81 5.69 9.66
CA VAL A 12 -66.52 4.40 9.80
C VAL A 12 -65.77 3.56 10.87
N SER A 13 -66.40 2.60 11.55
CA SER A 13 -65.76 1.80 12.62
C SER A 13 -66.44 0.44 12.88
N LEU A 14 -65.67 -0.61 13.16
CA LEU A 14 -66.10 -1.93 13.68
C LEU A 14 -64.91 -2.67 14.36
N LEU A 15 -65.13 -3.78 15.07
CA LEU A 15 -65.32 -3.81 16.54
C LEU A 15 -65.17 -5.25 17.10
N LEU A 16 -64.32 -5.46 18.12
CA LEU A 16 -64.17 -6.59 19.09
C LEU A 16 -62.76 -6.40 19.75
N LEU A 17 -62.48 -6.37 21.07
CA LEU A 17 -62.75 -7.28 22.21
C LEU A 17 -62.17 -8.71 22.06
N SER A 18 -61.43 -9.30 23.02
CA SER A 18 -60.89 -8.78 24.31
C SER A 18 -59.99 -9.80 25.05
N THR A 19 -59.13 -9.33 25.98
CA THR A 19 -58.53 -10.06 27.14
C THR A 19 -57.57 -11.25 26.85
N PHE A 20 -56.76 -11.79 27.77
CA PHE A 20 -56.51 -11.58 29.23
C PHE A 20 -55.00 -11.78 29.54
N ALA A 21 -54.57 -11.67 30.80
CA ALA A 21 -53.18 -11.88 31.25
C ALA A 21 -53.10 -12.66 32.60
N VAL A 22 -51.86 -12.99 33.02
CA VAL A 22 -51.39 -13.42 34.37
C VAL A 22 -51.26 -14.95 34.65
N ALA A 23 -50.08 -15.30 35.21
CA ALA A 23 -49.66 -16.54 35.90
C ALA A 23 -49.54 -17.85 35.09
N GLY A 24 -48.63 -18.77 35.45
CA GLY A 24 -47.61 -18.72 36.52
C GLY A 24 -46.77 -20.00 36.62
N CYS A 25 -45.72 -19.99 37.46
CA CYS A 25 -44.79 -21.12 37.66
C CYS A 25 -45.37 -22.22 38.58
N PRO A 26 -45.07 -23.50 38.30
CA PRO A 26 -44.75 -24.44 39.38
C PRO A 26 -43.61 -25.44 39.08
N ASP A 27 -42.83 -25.77 40.11
CA ASP A 27 -41.99 -26.98 40.20
C ASP A 27 -42.51 -27.89 41.33
N PRO A 28 -42.57 -29.22 41.14
CA PRO A 28 -42.52 -30.14 42.27
C PRO A 28 -41.74 -31.46 42.07
N THR A 29 -40.59 -31.57 42.76
CA THR A 29 -40.19 -32.69 43.65
C THR A 29 -39.80 -34.10 43.11
N ALA A 30 -38.47 -34.34 43.09
CA ALA A 30 -37.70 -35.24 44.00
C ALA A 30 -37.74 -36.81 43.94
N THR A 31 -36.71 -37.40 44.59
CA THR A 31 -36.36 -38.83 44.83
C THR A 31 -35.63 -39.57 43.68
N THR A 32 -34.63 -40.44 43.88
CA THR A 32 -34.11 -41.18 45.07
C THR A 32 -32.57 -41.24 45.18
N GLU A 33 -32.05 -41.33 46.43
CA GLU A 33 -30.67 -41.75 46.83
C GLU A 33 -30.51 -43.31 46.85
N PRO A 34 -29.42 -44.01 47.31
CA PRO A 34 -28.33 -43.59 48.23
C PRO A 34 -26.86 -44.11 48.00
N ALA A 35 -25.97 -43.75 48.94
CA ALA A 35 -24.73 -44.44 49.40
C ALA A 35 -23.42 -44.26 48.58
N THR A 36 -22.20 -44.14 49.13
CA THR A 36 -21.65 -44.06 50.52
C THR A 36 -20.55 -42.98 50.58
N ALA A 37 -20.52 -42.01 51.51
CA ALA A 37 -20.11 -42.10 52.93
C ALA A 37 -18.61 -42.44 53.17
N GLY A 38 -17.85 -41.47 53.69
CA GLY A 38 -16.46 -41.58 54.18
C GLY A 38 -16.04 -40.25 54.87
N ASP A 39 -15.41 -40.31 56.05
CA ASP A 39 -15.23 -39.18 56.99
C ASP A 39 -13.83 -39.23 57.67
N ASP A 40 -13.57 -38.30 58.59
CA ASP A 40 -12.52 -38.27 59.63
C ASP A 40 -11.05 -37.88 59.28
N THR A 41 -10.77 -36.57 59.44
CA THR A 41 -9.79 -35.95 60.38
C THR A 41 -8.32 -36.40 60.55
N VAL A 42 -7.42 -35.39 60.52
CA VAL A 42 -6.33 -35.07 61.49
C VAL A 42 -5.01 -35.90 61.56
N GLY A 43 -3.87 -35.17 61.56
CA GLY A 43 -2.53 -35.57 62.04
C GLY A 43 -1.39 -35.19 61.07
N SER A 44 -0.44 -34.27 61.37
CA SER A 44 0.71 -34.35 62.32
C SER A 44 1.72 -35.45 61.95
N ASP A 45 3.05 -35.27 61.93
CA ASP A 45 3.95 -34.16 62.31
C ASP A 45 5.38 -34.48 61.75
N SER A 46 6.46 -33.68 61.75
CA SER A 46 6.82 -32.34 62.29
C SER A 46 8.17 -31.87 61.68
N THR A 47 8.66 -30.65 62.00
CA THR A 47 10.07 -30.14 61.92
C THR A 47 10.72 -29.91 60.53
N THR A 48 11.51 -28.86 60.25
CA THR A 48 12.02 -27.65 60.97
C THR A 48 12.61 -26.68 59.90
N ASP A 49 12.91 -25.39 60.10
CA ASP A 49 12.88 -24.49 61.28
C ASP A 49 12.65 -23.01 60.85
N GLU A 50 12.67 -22.06 61.79
CA GLU A 50 12.68 -20.59 61.57
C GLU A 50 14.07 -19.97 61.98
N PRO A 51 14.37 -18.63 62.01
CA PRO A 51 13.47 -17.49 62.16
C PRO A 51 13.73 -16.19 61.34
N THR A 52 12.79 -15.25 61.49
CA THR A 52 12.85 -13.81 61.15
C THR A 52 13.35 -13.00 62.40
N PRO A 53 13.20 -11.65 62.62
CA PRO A 53 12.64 -10.53 61.82
C PRO A 53 13.44 -9.19 61.88
N GLY A 54 12.87 -8.08 61.38
CA GLY A 54 13.30 -6.70 61.66
C GLY A 54 12.42 -5.61 61.00
N THR A 55 12.11 -4.52 61.72
CA THR A 55 11.24 -3.40 61.26
C THR A 55 11.82 -2.02 61.61
N ASP A 56 11.20 -0.96 61.06
CA ASP A 56 11.27 0.46 61.45
C ASP A 56 12.56 1.27 61.16
N GLY A 57 12.43 2.57 60.79
CA GLY A 57 13.60 3.44 60.57
C GLY A 57 13.33 4.84 59.95
N LEU A 58 12.80 5.78 60.74
CA LEU A 58 12.48 7.17 60.34
C LEU A 58 13.68 8.07 59.94
N ALA A 59 13.49 8.84 58.87
CA ALA A 59 13.71 10.29 58.72
C ALA A 59 15.11 10.97 58.88
N SER A 60 15.53 11.57 57.75
CA SER A 60 15.88 13.01 57.58
C SER A 60 17.27 13.60 57.88
N ASN A 61 17.63 14.55 57.00
CA ASN A 61 18.23 15.88 57.23
C ASN A 61 19.74 16.19 57.05
N THR A 62 19.90 17.29 56.28
CA THR A 62 20.92 18.37 56.35
C THR A 62 22.37 18.14 55.90
N ALA A 63 22.71 18.92 54.87
CA ALA A 63 24.03 19.24 54.33
C ALA A 63 24.98 19.94 55.33
N ASP A 64 26.29 19.97 55.00
CA ASP A 64 26.94 21.25 54.63
C ASP A 64 28.26 21.05 53.82
N THR A 65 28.86 22.14 53.34
CA THR A 65 30.11 22.22 52.52
C THR A 65 31.28 22.86 53.34
N PRO A 66 32.40 23.48 52.84
CA PRO A 66 33.09 23.49 51.52
C PRO A 66 34.68 23.46 51.56
N THR A 67 35.35 23.37 50.39
CA THR A 67 36.71 23.93 50.04
C THR A 67 38.02 23.42 50.76
N SER A 68 39.29 23.56 50.29
CA SER A 68 39.98 23.91 48.99
C SER A 68 41.54 23.69 49.05
N THR A 69 42.30 24.08 47.99
CA THR A 69 43.80 24.20 47.85
C THR A 69 44.62 22.92 47.53
N SER A 70 45.84 22.88 46.93
CA SER A 70 46.87 23.89 46.51
C SER A 70 47.81 23.39 45.35
N ALA A 71 48.86 24.15 44.96
CA ALA A 71 49.86 23.92 43.86
C ALA A 71 51.26 24.55 44.24
N PRO A 72 52.32 24.82 43.39
CA PRO A 72 52.50 24.76 41.90
C PRO A 72 53.95 24.44 41.34
N SER A 73 54.17 24.67 40.02
CA SER A 73 55.35 25.33 39.35
C SER A 73 56.65 24.61 38.83
N THR A 74 56.88 24.76 37.50
CA THR A 74 58.11 25.19 36.73
C THR A 74 59.41 24.37 36.56
N SER A 75 59.93 24.29 35.30
CA SER A 75 61.24 24.89 34.85
C SER A 75 61.59 24.57 33.36
N ALA A 76 62.54 25.31 32.74
CA ALA A 76 62.99 25.18 31.33
C ALA A 76 64.44 25.69 31.10
N PRO A 77 65.07 25.36 29.95
CA PRO A 77 65.90 26.29 29.13
C PRO A 77 65.83 26.01 27.58
N VAL A 78 66.46 26.71 26.61
CA VAL A 78 66.77 28.13 26.24
C VAL A 78 67.47 28.12 24.83
N ASP A 79 67.64 29.28 24.16
CA ASP A 79 68.52 29.55 22.96
C ASP A 79 67.89 29.29 21.55
N SER A 80 68.10 30.09 20.47
CA SER A 80 68.54 31.50 20.33
C SER A 80 67.97 32.27 19.10
N SER A 81 68.56 32.20 17.89
CA SER A 81 68.34 33.19 16.78
C SER A 81 68.70 32.65 15.36
N SER A 82 68.31 33.24 14.21
CA SER A 82 67.87 34.63 13.93
C SER A 82 66.98 34.84 12.66
N GLY A 83 65.89 35.64 12.82
CA GLY A 83 65.25 36.50 11.77
C GLY A 83 64.37 35.84 10.69
N THR A 84 63.72 36.55 9.75
CA THR A 84 63.28 37.98 9.56
C THR A 84 62.63 38.11 8.16
N SER A 85 61.65 38.96 7.82
CA SER A 85 60.66 39.80 8.57
C SER A 85 59.71 40.53 7.58
N GLU A 86 58.53 41.00 8.06
CA GLU A 86 57.56 41.95 7.42
C GLU A 86 56.75 41.51 6.17
N ASP A 87 55.57 42.09 5.83
CA ASP A 87 54.36 42.43 6.61
C ASP A 87 53.11 42.69 5.70
N SER A 88 51.90 42.59 6.27
CA SER A 88 50.64 43.33 6.00
C SER A 88 50.00 43.52 4.59
N THR A 89 48.87 42.82 4.38
CA THR A 89 47.52 43.33 3.98
C THR A 89 47.17 44.03 2.63
N SER A 90 46.01 43.63 2.06
CA SER A 90 44.83 44.47 1.64
C SER A 90 44.41 44.57 0.14
N THR A 91 43.15 45.00 -0.05
CA THR A 91 42.46 45.57 -1.26
C THR A 91 41.95 44.69 -2.43
N THR A 92 40.66 44.33 -2.35
CA THR A 92 39.56 44.69 -3.30
C THR A 92 39.73 44.74 -4.84
N ALA A 93 38.92 43.91 -5.51
CA ALA A 93 37.90 44.27 -6.54
C ALA A 93 38.22 44.42 -8.06
N THR A 94 37.13 44.36 -8.85
CA THR A 94 36.90 44.74 -10.27
C THR A 94 37.42 43.88 -11.44
N ALA A 95 36.53 42.98 -11.91
CA ALA A 95 35.91 42.93 -13.26
C ALA A 95 36.74 43.01 -14.57
N SER A 96 36.40 42.15 -15.56
CA SER A 96 35.66 42.50 -16.81
C SER A 96 36.00 41.63 -18.07
N THR A 97 34.97 41.35 -18.90
CA THR A 97 35.00 40.98 -20.36
C THR A 97 35.80 39.72 -20.82
N ALA A 98 35.19 38.71 -21.48
CA ALA A 98 34.72 38.62 -22.89
C ALA A 98 35.88 38.49 -23.93
N SER A 99 35.81 37.80 -25.08
CA SER A 99 34.72 37.12 -25.85
C SER A 99 35.30 36.12 -26.91
N GLY A 100 34.43 35.34 -27.60
CA GLY A 100 34.73 34.55 -28.81
C GLY A 100 35.10 33.07 -28.54
N SER A 101 34.57 32.02 -29.21
CA SER A 101 34.30 31.75 -30.64
C SER A 101 35.59 31.50 -31.46
N THR A 102 35.73 30.50 -32.36
CA THR A 102 34.77 29.72 -33.18
C THR A 102 35.29 28.34 -33.67
N THR A 103 34.38 27.37 -33.84
CA THR A 103 34.25 26.37 -34.95
C THR A 103 35.31 25.28 -35.30
N SER A 104 34.78 24.18 -35.87
CA SER A 104 35.41 23.10 -36.68
C SER A 104 36.29 22.08 -35.92
N ALA A 105 36.07 20.76 -35.97
CA ALA A 105 35.87 19.82 -37.10
C ALA A 105 37.19 19.53 -37.86
N SER A 106 37.52 18.31 -38.32
CA SER A 106 36.75 17.06 -38.47
C SER A 106 37.67 15.82 -38.55
N THR A 107 37.09 14.60 -38.60
CA THR A 107 37.63 13.37 -39.27
C THR A 107 38.97 12.76 -38.80
N SER A 108 39.30 11.47 -38.97
CA SER A 108 38.57 10.20 -39.21
C SER A 108 39.60 9.06 -39.31
N THR A 109 39.21 7.79 -39.08
CA THR A 109 40.02 6.56 -39.28
C THR A 109 41.28 6.41 -38.39
N GLY A 110 41.74 5.21 -38.06
CA GLY A 110 41.11 3.89 -38.22
C GLY A 110 42.08 2.70 -38.09
N ASP A 111 41.48 1.55 -37.75
CA ASP A 111 41.92 0.17 -38.04
C ASP A 111 43.10 -0.48 -37.27
N SER A 112 42.92 -1.78 -36.98
CA SER A 112 43.91 -2.83 -36.65
C SER A 112 44.71 -2.73 -35.34
N THR A 113 45.20 -3.82 -34.72
CA THR A 113 44.74 -5.23 -34.52
C THR A 113 45.71 -5.89 -33.51
N THR A 114 45.24 -6.82 -32.67
CA THR A 114 46.05 -7.68 -31.73
C THR A 114 46.81 -6.94 -30.61
N GLY A 115 47.09 -7.54 -29.45
CA GLY A 115 46.59 -8.82 -28.91
C GLY A 115 47.40 -9.35 -27.71
N ASP A 116 46.66 -9.93 -26.74
CA ASP A 116 47.08 -10.93 -25.74
C ASP A 116 48.05 -10.57 -24.56
N SER A 117 47.82 -11.28 -23.44
CA SER A 117 48.75 -11.66 -22.35
C SER A 117 49.12 -10.70 -21.20
N THR A 118 48.34 -10.84 -20.11
CA THR A 118 48.79 -11.15 -18.71
C THR A 118 49.58 -10.16 -17.82
N THR A 119 48.95 -9.87 -16.66
CA THR A 119 49.48 -9.81 -15.27
C THR A 119 50.52 -8.75 -14.84
N GLY A 120 50.18 -7.97 -13.80
CA GLY A 120 51.14 -7.21 -12.98
C GLY A 120 50.49 -6.13 -12.09
N GLU A 121 50.34 -6.39 -10.79
CA GLU A 121 50.00 -5.38 -9.75
C GLU A 121 51.28 -4.56 -9.40
N ALA A 122 51.29 -3.39 -8.73
CA ALA A 122 50.29 -2.54 -8.08
C ALA A 122 50.83 -1.09 -7.96
N SER A 123 50.03 -0.14 -7.43
CA SER A 123 50.47 1.14 -6.79
C SER A 123 51.06 2.23 -7.73
N THR A 124 50.77 3.54 -7.65
CA THR A 124 49.86 4.38 -6.83
C THR A 124 49.79 5.80 -7.45
N THR A 125 48.67 6.52 -7.26
CA THR A 125 48.48 8.00 -7.33
C THR A 125 48.94 8.76 -8.59
N GLY A 126 48.11 9.60 -9.23
CA GLY A 126 46.71 9.96 -8.96
C GLY A 126 46.25 11.17 -9.80
N GLU A 127 44.94 11.46 -9.76
CA GLU A 127 44.26 12.71 -10.19
C GLU A 127 44.36 13.11 -11.70
N GLU A 128 43.29 13.52 -12.39
CA GLU A 128 41.85 13.51 -12.06
C GLU A 128 41.01 13.63 -13.37
N SER A 129 39.82 13.04 -13.41
CA SER A 129 38.77 13.32 -14.43
C SER A 129 37.46 12.63 -14.03
N THR A 130 36.80 13.13 -13.00
CA THR A 130 35.49 12.63 -12.55
C THR A 130 34.37 13.02 -13.53
N THR A 131 33.80 12.05 -14.23
CA THR A 131 32.40 12.14 -14.66
C THR A 131 31.54 11.61 -13.52
N GLY A 132 31.15 12.50 -12.61
CA GLY A 132 30.11 12.17 -11.64
C GLY A 132 28.79 12.01 -12.38
N GLU A 133 28.32 10.78 -12.50
CA GLU A 133 26.88 10.55 -12.47
C GLU A 133 26.40 11.01 -11.09
N GLU A 134 25.40 11.88 -11.03
CA GLU A 134 24.84 12.30 -9.75
C GLU A 134 24.07 11.13 -9.15
N GLY A 135 24.79 10.33 -8.36
CA GLY A 135 24.23 9.30 -7.52
C GLY A 135 23.32 9.95 -6.49
N THR A 136 22.05 10.12 -6.84
CA THR A 136 20.97 10.34 -5.88
C THR A 136 21.00 9.17 -4.91
N THR A 137 21.48 9.42 -3.68
CA THR A 137 21.30 8.51 -2.55
C THR A 137 19.83 8.53 -2.15
N GLY A 138 19.00 7.93 -3.00
CA GLY A 138 17.58 7.72 -2.72
C GLY A 138 17.48 6.80 -1.52
N GLY A 139 16.97 7.32 -0.41
CA GLY A 139 16.62 6.49 0.74
C GLY A 139 15.54 5.51 0.30
N ILE A 140 15.76 4.23 0.55
CA ILE A 140 14.74 3.19 0.35
C ILE A 140 13.60 3.49 1.33
N VAL A 141 12.39 3.63 0.81
CA VAL A 141 11.15 3.53 1.58
C VAL A 141 10.53 2.22 1.15
N ILE A 142 10.19 1.37 2.12
CA ILE A 142 9.57 0.07 1.87
C ILE A 142 8.12 0.19 2.30
N ASP A 143 7.22 -0.28 1.44
CA ASP A 143 5.81 -0.36 1.77
C ASP A 143 5.62 -1.46 2.82
N VAL A 144 5.55 -1.02 4.07
CA VAL A 144 5.11 -1.77 5.25
C VAL A 144 3.97 -1.00 5.90
N GLU A 145 3.28 -0.17 5.11
CA GLU A 145 2.23 0.71 5.58
C GLU A 145 0.90 -0.04 5.58
N GLU A 146 0.77 -0.77 6.68
CA GLU A 146 -0.44 -1.18 7.38
C GLU A 146 -1.07 -2.53 6.99
N THR A 147 -1.44 -3.22 8.08
CA THR A 147 -2.50 -4.22 8.17
C THR A 147 -3.77 -3.73 7.47
N HIS A 148 -4.21 -4.37 6.39
CA HIS A 148 -5.54 -4.07 5.84
C HIS A 148 -6.62 -4.59 6.79
N CYS A 149 -7.22 -3.67 7.55
CA CYS A 149 -8.48 -3.88 8.24
C CYS A 149 -9.64 -3.98 7.21
N SER A 150 -9.83 -5.12 6.53
CA SER A 150 -11.08 -5.40 5.79
C SER A 150 -11.31 -6.87 5.38
N LEU A 151 -11.87 -7.66 6.31
CA LEU A 151 -12.90 -8.65 5.96
C LEU A 151 -14.31 -8.21 6.40
N GLN A 152 -14.49 -6.91 6.64
CA GLN A 152 -15.79 -6.25 6.52
C GLN A 152 -15.93 -5.75 5.08
N ASP A 153 -17.12 -5.87 4.50
CA ASP A 153 -17.38 -5.46 3.10
C ASP A 153 -17.12 -3.94 2.90
N GLY A 154 -16.66 -3.57 1.71
CA GLY A 154 -16.82 -2.22 1.15
C GLY A 154 -15.70 -1.17 1.31
N MET A 155 -14.76 -1.28 2.27
CA MET A 155 -13.75 -0.21 2.48
C MET A 155 -12.88 0.09 1.23
N PRO A 156 -12.57 1.38 0.95
CA PRO A 156 -12.07 1.85 -0.34
C PRO A 156 -10.59 1.52 -0.65
N ASN A 157 -10.32 1.16 -1.91
CA ASN A 157 -8.97 1.07 -2.47
C ASN A 157 -8.63 2.34 -3.26
N PHE A 158 -7.90 3.28 -2.64
CA PHE A 158 -7.45 4.52 -3.29
C PHE A 158 -6.19 4.36 -4.18
N GLY A 159 -5.91 3.14 -4.66
CA GLY A 159 -4.69 2.75 -5.41
C GLY A 159 -4.66 3.17 -6.89
N PHE A 160 -4.66 4.47 -7.19
CA PHE A 160 -4.75 4.98 -8.56
C PHE A 160 -3.47 4.81 -9.42
N TRP A 161 -3.66 4.68 -10.73
CA TRP A 161 -2.59 4.41 -11.71
C TRP A 161 -2.00 5.68 -12.37
N LEU A 162 -2.30 6.84 -11.79
CA LEU A 162 -2.17 8.18 -12.40
C LEU A 162 -1.62 9.16 -11.38
N GLY A 163 -1.05 10.29 -11.80
CA GLY A 163 -0.57 11.31 -10.86
C GLY A 163 -1.73 12.12 -10.30
N MET A 164 -2.05 12.00 -9.01
CA MET A 164 -3.14 12.76 -8.38
C MET A 164 -2.81 14.26 -8.39
N LYS A 165 -3.81 15.11 -8.67
CA LYS A 165 -3.61 16.56 -8.87
C LYS A 165 -4.56 17.49 -8.14
N ALA A 166 -5.81 17.11 -8.02
CA ALA A 166 -6.80 17.80 -7.22
C ALA A 166 -7.80 16.76 -6.76
N VAL A 167 -8.25 16.87 -5.52
CA VAL A 167 -9.38 16.10 -4.97
C VAL A 167 -10.45 17.09 -4.53
N VAL A 168 -11.71 16.74 -4.76
CA VAL A 168 -12.88 17.44 -4.23
C VAL A 168 -13.81 16.41 -3.61
N ALA A 169 -14.51 16.81 -2.56
CA ALA A 169 -15.56 16.04 -1.91
C ALA A 169 -16.89 16.79 -2.07
N ALA A 170 -17.95 16.06 -2.43
CA ALA A 170 -19.33 16.53 -2.52
C ALA A 170 -20.26 15.33 -2.78
N ASP A 171 -21.50 15.36 -2.31
CA ASP A 171 -22.59 14.49 -2.79
C ASP A 171 -22.80 14.69 -4.31
N LEU A 172 -22.45 13.69 -5.16
CA LEU A 172 -22.59 13.74 -6.63
C LEU A 172 -23.72 12.83 -7.15
N ASP A 173 -24.25 11.94 -6.33
CA ASP A 173 -25.31 10.97 -6.66
C ASP A 173 -26.70 11.46 -6.18
N GLY A 174 -26.74 12.18 -5.04
CA GLY A 174 -27.92 12.75 -4.41
C GLY A 174 -28.49 11.93 -3.24
N ASP A 175 -27.73 11.00 -2.66
CA ASP A 175 -28.16 10.22 -1.49
C ASP A 175 -27.91 10.91 -0.14
N GLY A 176 -26.92 11.82 -0.09
CA GLY A 176 -26.60 12.69 1.04
C GLY A 176 -25.24 12.47 1.71
N ASP A 177 -24.47 11.46 1.29
CA ASP A 177 -23.09 11.24 1.76
C ASP A 177 -22.06 11.87 0.78
N ASP A 178 -20.92 12.35 1.25
CA ASP A 178 -19.93 13.06 0.40
C ASP A 178 -19.15 12.06 -0.49
N ASP A 179 -19.30 12.15 -1.82
CA ASP A 179 -18.50 11.39 -2.80
C ASP A 179 -17.10 12.00 -3.00
N ILE A 180 -16.18 11.23 -3.60
CA ILE A 180 -14.82 11.68 -3.92
C ILE A 180 -14.61 11.76 -5.43
N ALA A 181 -14.35 12.97 -5.95
CA ALA A 181 -13.89 13.18 -7.32
C ALA A 181 -12.43 13.65 -7.37
N VAL A 182 -11.64 13.01 -8.24
CA VAL A 182 -10.19 13.14 -8.27
C VAL A 182 -9.70 13.42 -9.69
N ARG A 183 -8.88 14.46 -9.86
CA ARG A 183 -8.21 14.71 -11.13
C ARG A 183 -6.90 13.93 -11.24
N ALA A 184 -6.81 13.13 -12.28
CA ALA A 184 -5.79 12.12 -12.46
C ALA A 184 -4.94 12.41 -13.72
N GLY A 185 -3.66 12.73 -13.50
CA GLY A 185 -2.69 13.13 -14.54
C GLY A 185 -1.95 11.96 -15.20
N PRO A 186 -1.46 12.16 -16.44
CA PRO A 186 -0.95 11.08 -17.30
C PRO A 186 0.42 10.57 -16.81
N THR A 187 0.64 9.26 -16.91
CA THR A 187 1.95 8.64 -16.60
C THR A 187 2.74 8.35 -17.88
N GLY A 188 4.04 8.06 -17.73
CA GLY A 188 4.89 7.66 -18.87
C GLY A 188 4.48 6.36 -19.58
N VAL A 189 3.44 5.67 -19.07
CA VAL A 189 2.92 4.40 -19.60
C VAL A 189 1.45 4.52 -20.05
N ALA A 190 0.67 5.47 -19.52
CA ALA A 190 -0.75 5.67 -19.83
C ALA A 190 -0.99 7.05 -20.48
N PRO A 191 -1.42 7.13 -21.76
CA PRO A 191 -1.43 8.38 -22.55
C PRO A 191 -2.66 9.28 -22.32
N PHE A 192 -3.36 9.14 -21.19
CA PHE A 192 -4.61 9.83 -20.92
C PHE A 192 -4.60 10.55 -19.57
N SER A 193 -5.28 11.70 -19.54
CA SER A 193 -5.69 12.41 -18.32
C SER A 193 -7.19 12.21 -18.12
N GLY A 194 -7.69 12.26 -16.90
CA GLY A 194 -9.12 12.08 -16.63
C GLY A 194 -9.56 12.56 -15.24
N ILE A 195 -10.86 12.46 -15.00
CA ILE A 195 -11.43 12.43 -13.64
C ILE A 195 -11.60 10.96 -13.26
N VAL A 196 -11.32 10.63 -12.00
CA VAL A 196 -11.77 9.38 -11.37
C VAL A 196 -12.79 9.76 -10.30
N VAL A 197 -13.93 9.08 -10.26
CA VAL A 197 -14.99 9.29 -9.27
C VAL A 197 -15.16 8.01 -8.45
N LEU A 198 -15.33 8.17 -7.14
CA LEU A 198 -15.66 7.12 -6.20
C LEU A 198 -16.93 7.58 -5.48
N GLY A 199 -18.06 6.97 -5.83
CA GLY A 199 -19.30 7.17 -5.09
C GLY A 199 -19.17 6.58 -3.69
N ASN A 200 -19.55 7.33 -2.69
CA ASN A 200 -19.81 6.84 -1.34
C ASN A 200 -21.04 5.91 -1.39
N LEU A 201 -21.13 4.95 -0.48
CA LEU A 201 -22.28 4.05 -0.34
C LEU A 201 -22.83 4.04 1.10
N GLY A 202 -22.31 4.95 1.93
CA GLY A 202 -22.58 5.09 3.35
C GLY A 202 -21.76 4.13 4.23
N GLY A 203 -21.43 4.59 5.44
CA GLY A 203 -20.75 3.76 6.46
C GLY A 203 -19.36 3.25 6.06
N GLY A 204 -18.62 4.04 5.28
CA GLY A 204 -17.26 3.74 4.84
C GLY A 204 -17.14 2.81 3.63
N GLU A 205 -18.27 2.39 3.04
CA GLU A 205 -18.27 1.64 1.77
C GLU A 205 -18.17 2.60 0.57
N TYR A 206 -17.40 2.25 -0.47
CA TYR A 206 -17.33 3.02 -1.72
C TYR A 206 -17.50 2.16 -2.99
N ALA A 207 -18.09 2.76 -4.02
CA ALA A 207 -18.27 2.18 -5.34
C ALA A 207 -16.92 1.93 -6.07
N GLN A 208 -16.95 1.05 -7.06
CA GLN A 208 -15.78 0.80 -7.92
C GLN A 208 -15.40 2.07 -8.72
N PRO A 209 -14.13 2.52 -8.71
CA PRO A 209 -13.76 3.82 -9.27
C PRO A 209 -14.06 3.96 -10.77
N GLU A 210 -14.93 4.91 -11.13
CA GLU A 210 -15.28 5.20 -12.51
C GLU A 210 -14.34 6.25 -13.11
N THR A 211 -13.97 6.12 -14.40
CA THR A 211 -12.97 6.98 -15.05
C THR A 211 -13.53 7.75 -16.26
N TYR A 212 -13.71 9.05 -16.07
CA TYR A 212 -14.27 9.97 -17.06
C TYR A 212 -13.17 10.63 -17.91
N LYS A 213 -13.36 10.59 -19.23
CA LYS A 213 -12.35 10.97 -20.23
C LYS A 213 -12.82 12.19 -21.01
N GLY A 214 -12.11 13.31 -20.84
CA GLY A 214 -12.40 14.57 -21.53
C GLY A 214 -11.17 15.46 -21.71
N ALA A 215 -10.32 15.58 -20.69
CA ALA A 215 -9.06 16.32 -20.79
C ALA A 215 -8.05 15.62 -21.73
N SER A 216 -7.88 16.15 -22.94
CA SER A 216 -6.88 15.67 -23.89
C SER A 216 -5.46 16.00 -23.44
N SER A 217 -4.55 15.03 -23.58
CA SER A 217 -3.11 15.21 -23.35
C SER A 217 -2.32 14.66 -24.54
N SER A 218 -2.03 15.51 -25.52
CA SER A 218 -1.41 15.10 -26.79
C SER A 218 0.12 14.89 -26.74
N SER A 219 0.78 15.20 -25.62
CA SER A 219 2.21 14.97 -25.39
C SER A 219 2.56 14.79 -23.91
N GLY A 220 3.22 13.67 -23.57
CA GLY A 220 3.61 13.33 -22.20
C GLY A 220 4.86 14.07 -21.70
N THR A 221 4.71 15.32 -21.25
CA THR A 221 5.72 16.08 -20.51
C THR A 221 5.06 16.87 -19.37
N SER A 222 5.48 16.65 -18.12
CA SER A 222 4.85 17.25 -16.94
C SER A 222 5.30 18.69 -16.67
N TYR A 223 4.37 19.66 -16.75
CA TYR A 223 4.43 20.98 -16.09
C TYR A 223 3.01 21.58 -16.01
N SER A 224 2.83 22.60 -15.16
CA SER A 224 1.55 23.18 -14.67
C SER A 224 0.74 22.24 -13.77
N ASP A 225 0.10 22.83 -12.78
CA ASP A 225 -0.76 22.17 -11.80
C ASP A 225 -2.23 22.53 -12.06
N TRP A 226 -3.15 21.63 -11.69
CA TRP A 226 -4.34 21.35 -12.49
C TRP A 226 -5.59 21.22 -11.61
N SER A 227 -6.34 22.30 -11.45
CA SER A 227 -7.54 22.36 -10.61
C SER A 227 -8.74 21.55 -11.13
N LEU A 228 -9.61 21.18 -10.18
CA LEU A 228 -10.92 20.54 -10.29
C LEU A 228 -11.83 21.24 -9.26
N VAL A 229 -13.09 21.50 -9.61
CA VAL A 229 -14.14 21.98 -8.68
C VAL A 229 -15.43 21.22 -8.91
N ALA A 230 -16.23 21.05 -7.86
CA ALA A 230 -17.60 20.55 -7.90
C ALA A 230 -18.57 21.69 -7.53
N ALA A 231 -19.64 21.89 -8.29
CA ALA A 231 -20.72 22.83 -7.98
C ALA A 231 -21.95 22.58 -8.85
N ASP A 232 -23.15 22.83 -8.32
CA ASP A 232 -24.39 22.85 -9.12
C ASP A 232 -24.35 24.05 -10.10
N PHE A 233 -24.31 23.77 -11.41
CA PHE A 233 -24.29 24.79 -12.45
C PHE A 233 -25.58 24.86 -13.29
N ASP A 234 -26.57 24.00 -13.05
CA ASP A 234 -27.83 23.98 -13.81
C ASP A 234 -29.09 24.20 -12.94
N GLY A 235 -28.95 24.10 -11.62
CA GLY A 235 -29.96 24.40 -10.61
C GLY A 235 -30.88 23.21 -10.27
N ASP A 236 -30.42 21.97 -10.44
CA ASP A 236 -31.17 20.75 -10.09
C ASP A 236 -30.79 20.11 -8.74
N ASP A 237 -30.02 20.83 -7.91
CA ASP A 237 -29.48 20.43 -6.60
C ASP A 237 -28.37 19.34 -6.68
N ARG A 238 -27.63 19.23 -7.81
CA ARG A 238 -26.54 18.25 -8.00
C ARG A 238 -25.25 18.88 -8.55
N PRO A 239 -24.05 18.52 -8.05
CA PRO A 239 -22.82 19.14 -8.54
C PRO A 239 -22.32 18.60 -9.89
N GLU A 240 -22.09 19.51 -10.83
CA GLU A 240 -21.21 19.33 -11.99
C GLU A 240 -19.73 19.29 -11.57
N LEU A 241 -18.88 18.68 -12.41
CA LEU A 241 -17.42 18.77 -12.26
C LEU A 241 -16.79 19.65 -13.36
N ALA A 242 -16.06 20.70 -12.96
CA ALA A 242 -15.32 21.59 -13.87
C ALA A 242 -13.79 21.49 -13.70
N VAL A 243 -13.07 21.52 -14.83
CA VAL A 243 -11.66 21.10 -14.92
C VAL A 243 -10.81 22.04 -15.80
N ALA A 244 -9.70 22.55 -15.26
CA ALA A 244 -8.77 23.45 -15.95
C ALA A 244 -7.75 22.71 -16.85
N ASN A 245 -8.00 22.58 -18.14
CA ASN A 245 -7.06 21.93 -19.08
C ASN A 245 -6.02 22.91 -19.63
N GLY A 246 -4.92 23.07 -18.88
CA GLY A 246 -3.80 23.96 -19.18
C GLY A 246 -3.26 23.86 -20.61
N MET A 247 -2.95 22.66 -21.10
CA MET A 247 -2.27 22.48 -22.39
C MET A 247 -3.13 22.87 -23.61
N ASP A 248 -4.44 22.59 -23.55
CA ASP A 248 -5.38 22.92 -24.62
C ASP A 248 -5.98 24.34 -24.47
N ASN A 249 -5.69 25.04 -23.37
CA ASN A 249 -6.26 26.35 -23.01
C ASN A 249 -7.80 26.29 -22.91
N SER A 250 -8.32 25.21 -22.32
CA SER A 250 -9.76 24.96 -22.21
C SER A 250 -10.19 24.67 -20.78
N ILE A 251 -11.44 25.02 -20.50
CA ILE A 251 -12.18 24.48 -19.35
C ILE A 251 -13.06 23.35 -19.86
N VAL A 252 -13.06 22.23 -19.14
CA VAL A 252 -13.88 21.06 -19.44
C VAL A 252 -14.90 20.91 -18.32
N VAL A 253 -16.20 20.90 -18.66
CA VAL A 253 -17.29 20.69 -17.70
C VAL A 253 -17.98 19.37 -18.03
N PHE A 254 -18.17 18.55 -17.00
CA PHE A 254 -18.83 17.25 -17.06
C PHE A 254 -20.21 17.39 -16.42
N PRO A 255 -21.31 17.30 -17.21
CA PRO A 255 -22.67 17.39 -16.68
C PRO A 255 -22.98 16.16 -15.82
N ASN A 256 -23.58 16.37 -14.65
CA ASN A 256 -24.04 15.29 -13.79
C ASN A 256 -25.29 14.62 -14.42
N LEU A 257 -25.46 13.31 -14.25
CA LEU A 257 -26.64 12.57 -14.71
C LEU A 257 -27.60 12.20 -13.56
N GLY A 258 -27.18 12.41 -12.30
CA GLY A 258 -28.00 12.23 -11.13
C GLY A 258 -28.13 10.78 -10.65
N ASP A 259 -27.07 10.01 -10.88
CA ASP A 259 -26.81 8.64 -10.38
C ASP A 259 -25.29 8.42 -10.19
N GLY A 260 -24.57 9.48 -9.79
CA GLY A 260 -23.11 9.52 -9.65
C GLY A 260 -22.32 9.49 -10.97
N SER A 261 -23.00 9.25 -12.09
CA SER A 261 -22.37 9.17 -13.42
C SER A 261 -22.38 10.50 -14.18
N PHE A 262 -21.38 10.70 -15.04
CA PHE A 262 -21.16 11.97 -15.76
C PHE A 262 -21.32 11.83 -17.28
N GLY A 263 -21.94 12.83 -17.90
CA GLY A 263 -22.22 12.85 -19.34
C GLY A 263 -21.02 13.20 -20.23
N GLU A 264 -21.29 13.30 -21.54
CA GLU A 264 -20.30 13.76 -22.53
C GLU A 264 -19.85 15.20 -22.20
N PRO A 265 -18.53 15.46 -22.02
CA PRO A 265 -18.05 16.75 -21.52
C PRO A 265 -18.17 17.88 -22.54
N THR A 266 -18.49 19.08 -22.04
CA THR A 266 -18.50 20.31 -22.83
C THR A 266 -17.20 21.10 -22.62
N PHE A 267 -16.71 21.71 -23.71
CA PHE A 267 -15.41 22.40 -23.76
C PHE A 267 -15.59 23.89 -24.00
N TYR A 268 -15.09 24.71 -23.07
CA TYR A 268 -15.07 26.17 -23.14
C TYR A 268 -13.63 26.66 -23.34
N TRP A 269 -13.46 27.80 -24.00
CA TRP A 269 -12.14 28.43 -24.14
C TRP A 269 -11.82 29.23 -22.89
N GLY A 270 -10.69 28.90 -22.25
CA GLY A 270 -10.19 29.60 -21.07
C GLY A 270 -9.17 30.70 -21.41
N PRO A 271 -8.54 31.30 -20.38
CA PRO A 271 -7.31 32.07 -20.54
C PRO A 271 -6.16 31.18 -21.04
N ALA A 272 -4.99 31.77 -21.30
CA ALA A 272 -3.82 30.99 -21.69
C ALA A 272 -3.31 30.17 -20.49
N TRP A 273 -3.22 28.84 -20.65
CA TRP A 273 -2.81 27.90 -19.60
C TRP A 273 -3.56 28.13 -18.26
N PRO A 274 -4.85 27.77 -18.15
CA PRO A 274 -5.57 27.82 -16.90
C PRO A 274 -4.96 26.85 -15.87
N GLU A 275 -4.65 27.34 -14.67
CA GLU A 275 -4.11 26.54 -13.55
C GLU A 275 -5.17 26.29 -12.47
N SER A 276 -5.81 27.36 -11.98
CA SER A 276 -6.78 27.30 -10.87
C SER A 276 -8.19 27.75 -11.26
N LEU A 277 -9.19 27.17 -10.56
CA LEU A 277 -10.62 27.46 -10.67
C LEU A 277 -11.18 27.83 -9.30
N ALA A 278 -12.24 28.65 -9.30
CA ALA A 278 -13.13 28.84 -8.15
C ALA A 278 -14.54 29.20 -8.65
N VAL A 279 -15.54 29.05 -7.77
CA VAL A 279 -16.96 29.19 -8.09
C VAL A 279 -17.59 30.30 -7.25
N GLY A 280 -18.57 31.01 -7.81
CA GLY A 280 -19.37 32.03 -7.10
C GLY A 280 -20.33 32.74 -8.05
N ASP A 281 -21.33 33.45 -7.52
CA ASP A 281 -22.19 34.37 -8.30
C ASP A 281 -21.41 35.68 -8.55
N PHE A 282 -21.03 35.99 -9.80
CA PHE A 282 -20.21 37.17 -10.12
C PHE A 282 -20.98 38.35 -10.74
N ASP A 283 -22.26 38.21 -11.12
CA ASP A 283 -23.07 39.34 -11.63
C ASP A 283 -24.27 39.72 -10.74
N GLY A 284 -24.68 38.84 -9.83
CA GLY A 284 -25.72 39.01 -8.82
C GLY A 284 -27.08 38.46 -9.22
N ASP A 285 -27.15 37.43 -10.06
CA ASP A 285 -28.40 36.78 -10.50
C ASP A 285 -28.78 35.49 -9.73
N ALA A 286 -27.91 35.04 -8.82
CA ALA A 286 -27.98 33.82 -8.01
C ALA A 286 -27.78 32.49 -8.77
N VAL A 287 -27.14 32.51 -9.95
CA VAL A 287 -26.53 31.33 -10.58
C VAL A 287 -25.02 31.31 -10.26
N LEU A 288 -24.42 30.12 -10.14
CA LEU A 288 -22.98 29.97 -9.91
C LEU A 288 -22.18 30.07 -11.22
N ASP A 289 -21.29 31.06 -11.30
CA ASP A 289 -20.31 31.25 -12.37
C ASP A 289 -18.97 30.57 -12.04
N LEU A 290 -18.08 30.51 -13.04
CA LEU A 290 -16.74 29.94 -12.89
C LEU A 290 -15.64 30.99 -13.12
N ALA A 291 -14.85 31.28 -12.09
CA ALA A 291 -13.63 32.08 -12.18
C ALA A 291 -12.41 31.21 -12.49
N VAL A 292 -11.50 31.72 -13.32
CA VAL A 292 -10.31 31.00 -13.80
C VAL A 292 -9.05 31.87 -13.70
N LEU A 293 -8.01 31.39 -13.03
CA LEU A 293 -6.68 32.01 -13.03
C LEU A 293 -5.80 31.37 -14.11
N GLY A 294 -5.31 32.20 -15.05
CA GLY A 294 -4.40 31.79 -16.12
C GLY A 294 -2.93 32.12 -15.86
N TRP A 295 -2.04 31.53 -16.66
CA TRP A 295 -0.58 31.77 -16.65
C TRP A 295 -0.16 33.15 -17.19
N ASP A 296 -1.12 33.91 -17.70
CA ASP A 296 -1.00 35.35 -17.95
C ASP A 296 -1.25 36.20 -16.68
N HIS A 297 -1.53 35.53 -15.56
CA HIS A 297 -1.76 36.07 -14.21
C HIS A 297 -2.98 37.01 -14.11
N ASN A 298 -3.99 36.80 -14.97
CA ASN A 298 -5.29 37.45 -14.87
C ASN A 298 -6.36 36.43 -14.44
N VAL A 299 -7.37 36.91 -13.71
CA VAL A 299 -8.59 36.14 -13.41
C VAL A 299 -9.64 36.45 -14.47
N THR A 300 -10.20 35.41 -15.09
CA THR A 300 -11.27 35.51 -16.10
C THR A 300 -12.52 34.83 -15.56
N VAL A 301 -13.67 35.53 -15.60
CA VAL A 301 -14.98 34.95 -15.26
C VAL A 301 -15.64 34.40 -16.51
N LEU A 302 -16.14 33.17 -16.42
CA LEU A 302 -17.03 32.54 -17.38
C LEU A 302 -18.43 32.57 -16.78
N TYR A 303 -19.31 33.39 -17.37
CA TYR A 303 -20.66 33.57 -16.87
C TYR A 303 -21.54 32.38 -17.27
N ASN A 304 -22.20 31.77 -16.31
CA ASN A 304 -23.15 30.69 -16.51
C ASN A 304 -24.46 31.24 -17.11
N GLN A 305 -25.29 30.38 -17.69
CA GLN A 305 -26.62 30.73 -18.23
C GLN A 305 -27.77 30.01 -17.51
N GLY A 306 -27.47 29.27 -16.43
CA GLY A 306 -28.45 28.49 -15.66
C GLY A 306 -28.87 27.19 -16.34
N ASP A 307 -27.96 26.59 -17.10
CA ASP A 307 -28.09 25.29 -17.77
C ASP A 307 -26.72 24.58 -17.93
N ALA A 308 -25.78 24.86 -17.01
CA ALA A 308 -24.36 24.53 -17.10
C ALA A 308 -23.65 24.98 -18.41
N THR A 309 -24.26 25.87 -19.21
CA THR A 309 -23.62 26.48 -20.38
C THR A 309 -22.97 27.81 -20.06
N PHE A 310 -21.66 27.89 -20.35
CA PHE A 310 -20.85 29.04 -20.00
C PHE A 310 -20.59 29.95 -21.20
N VAL A 311 -20.87 31.24 -21.02
CA VAL A 311 -20.50 32.33 -21.91
C VAL A 311 -19.32 33.06 -21.28
N ALA A 312 -18.13 32.92 -21.86
CA ALA A 312 -16.99 33.76 -21.50
C ALA A 312 -17.37 35.24 -21.66
N GLY A 313 -17.20 36.03 -20.59
CA GLY A 313 -17.51 37.45 -20.59
C GLY A 313 -16.58 38.26 -21.51
N ALA A 314 -16.64 39.58 -21.39
CA ALA A 314 -15.40 40.33 -21.62
C ALA A 314 -14.35 39.84 -20.59
N PRO A 315 -13.04 39.88 -20.88
CA PRO A 315 -12.04 39.60 -19.86
C PRO A 315 -12.14 40.68 -18.76
N ALA A 316 -12.86 40.36 -17.68
CA ALA A 316 -13.32 41.32 -16.69
C ALA A 316 -12.18 42.05 -15.96
N LEU A 317 -10.99 41.42 -15.91
CA LEU A 317 -9.78 41.96 -15.32
C LEU A 317 -8.65 41.95 -16.35
N THR A 318 -8.35 43.11 -16.93
CA THR A 318 -7.09 43.31 -17.69
C THR A 318 -6.24 44.39 -17.04
N GLY A 319 -5.09 44.00 -16.46
CA GLY A 319 -4.08 44.95 -15.98
C GLY A 319 -3.77 44.92 -14.49
N THR A 320 -4.42 44.05 -13.71
CA THR A 320 -3.96 43.63 -12.39
C THR A 320 -2.71 42.77 -12.56
N ASN A 321 -1.54 43.40 -12.58
CA ASN A 321 -0.26 42.68 -12.67
C ASN A 321 0.07 42.04 -11.32
N VAL A 322 -0.55 40.91 -11.01
CA VAL A 322 -0.46 40.22 -9.70
C VAL A 322 0.91 39.56 -9.45
N GLY A 323 1.85 39.63 -10.40
CA GLY A 323 3.19 39.06 -10.27
C GLY A 323 3.20 37.60 -10.70
N ILE A 324 3.78 36.71 -9.86
CA ILE A 324 3.58 35.26 -9.97
C ILE A 324 2.59 34.86 -8.87
N SER A 325 1.56 34.10 -9.28
CA SER A 325 0.35 33.82 -8.51
C SER A 325 -0.14 32.43 -8.85
N TYR A 326 -0.33 31.56 -7.85
CA TYR A 326 -0.74 30.17 -8.04
C TYR A 326 -2.09 29.82 -7.40
N SER A 327 -2.68 30.77 -6.66
CA SER A 327 -3.90 30.55 -5.87
C SER A 327 -4.72 31.83 -5.74
N PHE A 328 -6.03 31.65 -5.66
CA PHE A 328 -7.00 32.71 -5.36
C PHE A 328 -8.20 32.12 -4.62
N ALA A 329 -8.90 32.97 -3.88
CA ALA A 329 -10.14 32.68 -3.16
C ALA A 329 -11.26 33.61 -3.63
N VAL A 330 -12.51 33.17 -3.44
CA VAL A 330 -13.74 33.84 -3.90
C VAL A 330 -14.78 33.79 -2.79
N ALA A 331 -15.37 34.94 -2.45
CA ALA A 331 -16.52 35.09 -1.55
C ALA A 331 -17.06 36.53 -1.64
N ASP A 332 -18.25 36.82 -1.12
CA ASP A 332 -18.75 38.21 -0.97
C ASP A 332 -18.11 38.87 0.26
N PHE A 333 -17.06 39.69 0.08
CA PHE A 333 -16.34 40.29 1.21
C PHE A 333 -16.97 41.60 1.72
N ASP A 334 -17.83 42.29 0.96
CA ASP A 334 -18.49 43.53 1.40
C ASP A 334 -20.02 43.47 1.62
N GLY A 335 -20.63 42.31 1.35
CA GLY A 335 -22.01 41.97 1.68
C GLY A 335 -23.03 42.53 0.70
N ASP A 336 -22.64 42.76 -0.56
CA ASP A 336 -23.48 43.40 -1.59
C ASP A 336 -24.21 42.44 -2.54
N GLY A 337 -23.97 41.13 -2.38
CA GLY A 337 -24.59 40.05 -3.15
C GLY A 337 -23.85 39.73 -4.46
N ARG A 338 -22.54 39.98 -4.53
CA ARG A 338 -21.63 39.54 -5.60
C ARG A 338 -20.37 38.92 -5.00
N SER A 339 -19.79 37.99 -5.72
CA SER A 339 -18.51 37.38 -5.36
C SER A 339 -17.34 38.31 -5.71
N ASP A 340 -16.51 38.58 -4.71
CA ASP A 340 -15.22 39.24 -4.81
C ASP A 340 -14.10 38.21 -5.04
N VAL A 341 -12.87 38.69 -5.27
CA VAL A 341 -11.69 37.82 -5.49
C VAL A 341 -10.51 38.27 -4.64
N ALA A 342 -9.82 37.33 -3.98
CA ALA A 342 -8.53 37.57 -3.33
C ALA A 342 -7.44 36.69 -3.97
N VAL A 343 -6.36 37.29 -4.50
CA VAL A 343 -5.29 36.57 -5.23
C VAL A 343 -3.93 36.74 -4.54
N THR A 344 -3.15 35.67 -4.40
CA THR A 344 -1.79 35.75 -3.86
C THR A 344 -0.81 36.38 -4.86
N SER A 345 0.12 37.20 -4.39
CA SER A 345 1.23 37.75 -5.18
C SER A 345 2.54 37.32 -4.53
N LYS A 346 3.14 36.21 -5.01
CA LYS A 346 4.30 35.61 -4.34
C LYS A 346 5.49 36.59 -4.30
N ILE A 347 5.93 37.06 -5.46
CA ILE A 347 7.13 37.91 -5.60
C ILE A 347 7.02 39.25 -4.83
N GLU A 348 5.87 39.90 -4.85
CA GLU A 348 5.69 41.19 -4.17
C GLU A 348 5.37 41.03 -2.67
N SER A 349 5.13 39.80 -2.19
CA SER A 349 4.65 39.48 -0.83
C SER A 349 3.40 40.28 -0.45
N THR A 350 2.36 40.16 -1.29
CA THR A 350 1.06 40.81 -1.08
C THR A 350 -0.11 39.89 -1.41
N LEU A 351 -1.28 40.24 -0.87
CA LEU A 351 -2.58 39.73 -1.28
C LEU A 351 -3.32 40.87 -2.01
N VAL A 352 -3.89 40.58 -3.18
CA VAL A 352 -4.68 41.55 -3.95
C VAL A 352 -6.15 41.16 -3.84
N VAL A 353 -6.90 41.94 -3.06
CA VAL A 353 -8.36 41.85 -2.94
C VAL A 353 -9.00 42.73 -4.02
N MET A 354 -9.99 42.19 -4.72
CA MET A 354 -10.67 42.81 -5.86
C MET A 354 -12.17 42.71 -5.61
N ARG A 355 -12.78 43.83 -5.19
CA ARG A 355 -14.21 43.89 -4.84
C ARG A 355 -15.07 44.18 -6.06
N ASN A 356 -16.15 43.44 -6.23
CA ASN A 356 -16.95 43.35 -7.46
C ASN A 356 -18.07 44.39 -7.48
N LEU A 357 -17.83 45.49 -8.21
CA LEU A 357 -18.78 46.59 -8.36
C LEU A 357 -19.92 46.28 -9.36
N GLY A 358 -19.93 45.07 -9.94
CA GLY A 358 -20.86 44.62 -10.96
C GLY A 358 -20.56 45.16 -12.37
N GLY A 359 -20.88 44.35 -13.38
CA GLY A 359 -20.72 44.72 -14.80
C GLY A 359 -19.27 44.96 -15.21
N ASP A 360 -18.44 43.90 -15.11
CA ASP A 360 -17.02 43.87 -15.46
C ASP A 360 -16.16 44.95 -14.76
N GLN A 361 -16.46 45.30 -13.49
CA GLN A 361 -15.73 46.34 -12.76
C GLN A 361 -15.36 45.90 -11.34
N PHE A 362 -14.07 46.04 -11.01
CA PHE A 362 -13.52 45.70 -9.70
C PHE A 362 -12.75 46.88 -9.07
N ASP A 363 -12.88 47.04 -7.75
CA ASP A 363 -12.10 47.96 -6.92
C ASP A 363 -10.99 47.19 -6.19
N THR A 364 -9.72 47.58 -6.39
CA THR A 364 -8.57 46.73 -6.02
C THR A 364 -7.79 47.29 -4.83
N THR A 365 -7.64 46.48 -3.78
CA THR A 365 -6.85 46.79 -2.58
C THR A 365 -5.70 45.79 -2.43
N THR A 366 -4.47 46.30 -2.31
CA THR A 366 -3.28 45.49 -2.06
C THR A 366 -2.94 45.50 -0.58
N ILE A 367 -2.90 44.33 0.04
CA ILE A 367 -2.55 44.11 1.44
C ILE A 367 -1.16 43.47 1.50
N PRO A 368 -0.19 44.00 2.28
CA PRO A 368 1.09 43.32 2.47
C PRO A 368 0.91 42.07 3.34
N THR A 369 1.51 40.95 2.93
CA THR A 369 1.60 39.72 3.74
C THR A 369 3.02 39.57 4.30
N ALA A 370 3.24 38.56 5.14
CA ALA A 370 4.53 38.38 5.80
C ALA A 370 5.66 37.83 4.92
N ALA A 371 5.44 36.74 4.16
CA ALA A 371 6.46 36.16 3.27
C ALA A 371 5.89 35.32 2.12
N GLU A 372 6.03 35.82 0.89
CA GLU A 372 5.86 35.04 -0.36
C GLU A 372 4.64 34.10 -0.36
N PRO A 373 3.41 34.65 -0.35
CA PRO A 373 2.18 33.89 -0.17
C PRO A 373 1.96 32.93 -1.34
N THR A 374 1.63 31.68 -1.02
CA THR A 374 1.45 30.60 -2.01
C THR A 374 -0.02 30.27 -2.21
N VAL A 375 -0.72 29.91 -1.13
CA VAL A 375 -2.16 29.62 -1.13
C VAL A 375 -2.94 30.68 -0.35
N VAL A 376 -4.16 30.97 -0.81
CA VAL A 376 -5.18 31.70 -0.05
C VAL A 376 -6.50 30.94 -0.13
N ILE A 377 -7.23 30.88 0.98
CA ILE A 377 -8.62 30.39 1.06
C ILE A 377 -9.48 31.41 1.81
N ALA A 378 -10.78 31.41 1.53
CA ALA A 378 -11.78 32.18 2.27
C ALA A 378 -12.57 31.25 3.21
N GLY A 379 -12.98 31.76 4.38
CA GLY A 379 -13.66 30.96 5.40
C GLY A 379 -14.10 31.78 6.62
N GLU A 380 -14.86 31.18 7.53
CA GLU A 380 -15.32 31.83 8.76
C GLU A 380 -14.28 31.65 9.88
N PHE A 381 -13.36 32.62 10.01
CA PHE A 381 -12.25 32.55 10.97
C PHE A 381 -12.43 33.50 12.18
N GLY A 382 -13.40 34.41 12.12
CA GLY A 382 -13.69 35.42 13.14
C GLY A 382 -14.78 35.01 14.13
N GLY A 383 -15.78 34.25 13.68
CA GLY A 383 -17.02 33.97 14.39
C GLY A 383 -18.02 35.13 14.32
N ASP A 384 -18.11 35.85 13.18
CA ASP A 384 -19.02 36.99 13.01
C ASP A 384 -19.87 37.03 11.72
N ASP A 385 -20.12 35.84 11.12
CA ASP A 385 -20.95 35.57 9.92
C ASP A 385 -20.40 36.26 8.65
N ARG A 386 -19.08 36.16 8.41
CA ARG A 386 -18.33 36.86 7.36
C ARG A 386 -17.17 36.03 6.80
N PRO A 387 -16.96 36.02 5.47
CA PRO A 387 -15.77 35.42 4.88
C PRO A 387 -14.52 36.25 5.20
N ASP A 388 -13.64 35.66 5.99
CA ASP A 388 -12.26 36.05 6.26
C ASP A 388 -11.31 35.41 5.23
N LEU A 389 -10.00 35.68 5.36
CA LEU A 389 -8.97 35.11 4.49
C LEU A 389 -7.83 34.46 5.30
N ALA A 390 -7.51 33.20 4.98
CA ALA A 390 -6.32 32.51 5.47
C ALA A 390 -5.29 32.36 4.33
N VAL A 391 -4.03 32.68 4.61
CA VAL A 391 -2.93 32.83 3.64
C VAL A 391 -1.72 32.03 4.10
N ALA A 392 -1.16 31.23 3.19
CA ALA A 392 -0.07 30.30 3.45
C ALA A 392 1.28 30.86 2.96
N ASP A 393 2.20 31.19 3.87
CA ASP A 393 3.51 31.77 3.54
C ASP A 393 4.47 30.69 2.99
N GLY A 394 4.81 30.73 1.70
CA GLY A 394 5.53 29.63 1.03
C GLY A 394 7.03 29.53 1.36
N ASP A 395 7.65 30.66 1.69
CA ASP A 395 9.03 30.75 2.18
C ASP A 395 9.08 31.16 3.68
N GLY A 396 7.90 31.21 4.31
CA GLY A 396 7.73 31.39 5.75
C GLY A 396 7.62 30.07 6.51
N ASP A 397 7.28 30.17 7.79
CA ASP A 397 7.15 29.04 8.72
C ASP A 397 5.70 28.86 9.23
N GLY A 398 4.69 29.39 8.53
CA GLY A 398 3.33 29.49 9.09
C GLY A 398 2.23 29.99 8.16
N VAL A 399 1.09 30.29 8.78
CA VAL A 399 -0.15 30.78 8.14
C VAL A 399 -0.54 32.13 8.76
N GLY A 400 -0.97 33.06 7.92
CA GLY A 400 -1.55 34.35 8.30
C GLY A 400 -3.06 34.38 8.07
N VAL A 401 -3.82 34.97 9.01
CA VAL A 401 -5.28 35.12 8.94
C VAL A 401 -5.64 36.60 9.00
N LEU A 402 -6.51 37.04 8.09
CA LEU A 402 -6.95 38.41 7.94
C LEU A 402 -8.46 38.50 8.15
N LEU A 403 -8.88 39.20 9.20
CA LEU A 403 -10.29 39.31 9.56
C LEU A 403 -11.00 40.43 8.78
N ASN A 404 -12.09 40.11 8.10
CA ASN A 404 -12.92 41.00 7.33
C ASN A 404 -13.66 41.98 8.27
N GLN A 405 -13.82 43.24 7.84
CA GLN A 405 -14.56 44.26 8.60
C GLN A 405 -16.04 44.36 8.18
N GLY A 406 -16.44 43.65 7.11
CA GLY A 406 -17.77 43.69 6.49
C GLY A 406 -18.00 44.94 5.64
N ASP A 407 -16.94 45.49 5.05
CA ASP A 407 -16.95 46.45 3.94
C ASP A 407 -15.91 46.07 2.86
N GLY A 408 -15.47 44.81 2.87
CA GLY A 408 -14.40 44.27 2.02
C GLY A 408 -13.01 44.84 2.31
N THR A 409 -12.86 45.56 3.43
CA THR A 409 -11.54 45.85 4.01
C THR A 409 -11.21 44.83 5.10
N PHE A 410 -9.92 44.54 5.24
CA PHE A 410 -9.41 43.52 6.16
C PHE A 410 -8.56 44.14 7.27
N GLY A 411 -8.58 43.49 8.43
CA GLY A 411 -7.74 43.79 9.57
C GLY A 411 -6.26 43.45 9.35
N PRO A 412 -5.40 43.72 10.34
CA PRO A 412 -4.01 43.30 10.30
C PRO A 412 -3.90 41.77 10.38
N GLU A 413 -2.96 41.21 9.61
CA GLU A 413 -2.64 39.77 9.59
C GLU A 413 -2.25 39.25 11.00
N VAL A 414 -2.97 38.23 11.47
CA VAL A 414 -2.67 37.46 12.69
C VAL A 414 -1.97 36.17 12.26
N ARG A 415 -0.80 35.85 12.84
CA ARG A 415 0.09 34.80 12.31
C ARG A 415 0.36 33.66 13.27
N TRP A 416 0.36 32.45 12.73
CA TRP A 416 0.57 31.18 13.44
C TRP A 416 1.75 30.43 12.85
N SER A 417 2.83 30.27 13.63
CA SER A 417 4.04 29.54 13.23
C SER A 417 3.88 28.04 13.51
N LEU A 418 4.21 27.23 12.50
CA LEU A 418 4.19 25.77 12.50
C LEU A 418 5.58 25.17 12.80
N GLY A 419 6.57 26.02 13.08
CA GLY A 419 7.90 25.64 13.57
C GLY A 419 8.91 25.15 12.53
N SER A 420 8.58 25.15 11.24
CA SER A 420 9.52 24.81 10.17
C SER A 420 9.18 25.51 8.84
N PRO A 421 10.14 26.16 8.17
CA PRO A 421 9.98 26.67 6.82
C PRO A 421 10.40 25.64 5.76
N THR A 422 9.43 24.91 5.18
CA THR A 422 9.70 23.95 4.08
C THR A 422 8.55 23.89 3.06
N ASP A 423 8.80 24.51 1.89
CA ASP A 423 8.06 24.36 0.62
C ASP A 423 6.55 24.73 0.65
N PRO A 424 5.82 24.78 -0.48
CA PRO A 424 4.51 25.43 -0.52
C PRO A 424 3.50 24.77 0.42
N GLN A 425 2.79 25.62 1.16
CA GLN A 425 1.78 25.21 2.13
C GLN A 425 0.42 25.16 1.42
N ILE A 426 -0.21 23.99 1.38
CA ILE A 426 -1.60 23.84 0.91
C ILE A 426 -2.57 23.97 2.10
N LEU A 427 -3.76 24.52 1.88
CA LEU A 427 -4.78 24.75 2.90
C LEU A 427 -6.10 24.09 2.53
N SER A 428 -6.81 23.56 3.54
CA SER A 428 -8.27 23.36 3.54
C SER A 428 -8.86 23.98 4.81
N ALA A 429 -10.17 24.23 4.81
CA ALA A 429 -10.92 24.68 5.98
C ALA A 429 -12.22 23.87 6.13
N ALA A 430 -12.52 23.48 7.36
CA ALA A 430 -13.70 22.75 7.78
C ALA A 430 -13.91 22.97 9.28
N ASP A 431 -15.12 22.77 9.79
CA ASP A 431 -15.34 22.57 11.22
C ASP A 431 -14.89 21.13 11.56
N LEU A 432 -13.89 20.97 12.43
CA LEU A 432 -13.34 19.66 12.81
C LEU A 432 -13.69 19.27 14.25
N ASP A 433 -14.10 20.18 15.15
CA ASP A 433 -14.52 19.82 16.52
C ASP A 433 -15.99 20.12 16.87
N ASP A 434 -16.84 20.34 15.85
CA ASP A 434 -18.28 20.63 15.92
C ASP A 434 -18.61 21.89 16.76
N ASP A 435 -17.68 22.85 16.79
CA ASP A 435 -17.76 24.11 17.54
C ASP A 435 -18.61 25.18 16.80
N GLY A 436 -18.70 25.09 15.47
CA GLY A 436 -19.40 26.02 14.58
C GLY A 436 -18.50 27.07 13.91
N LEU A 437 -17.18 27.00 14.12
CA LEU A 437 -16.17 27.81 13.43
C LEU A 437 -15.42 26.97 12.39
N GLN A 438 -14.72 27.60 11.44
CA GLN A 438 -13.85 26.88 10.51
C GLN A 438 -12.42 26.81 11.02
N ASP A 439 -11.90 25.59 11.11
CA ASP A 439 -10.51 25.26 11.40
C ASP A 439 -9.65 25.34 10.15
N LEU A 440 -8.33 25.14 10.33
CA LEU A 440 -7.36 25.11 9.24
C LEU A 440 -6.57 23.81 9.20
N VAL A 441 -6.67 23.12 8.07
CA VAL A 441 -5.85 21.95 7.73
C VAL A 441 -4.70 22.40 6.81
N VAL A 442 -3.46 22.23 7.25
CA VAL A 442 -2.27 22.73 6.53
C VAL A 442 -1.38 21.58 6.08
N GLY A 443 -1.22 21.41 4.76
CA GLY A 443 -0.28 20.48 4.17
C GLY A 443 1.10 21.11 4.01
N GLN A 444 2.09 20.58 4.72
CA GLN A 444 3.48 21.02 4.75
C GLN A 444 4.40 19.87 4.32
N ASN A 445 4.86 19.90 3.06
CA ASN A 445 5.84 18.97 2.46
C ASN A 445 5.43 17.47 2.48
N ARG A 446 5.48 16.82 3.65
CA ARG A 446 5.04 15.43 3.88
C ARG A 446 4.04 15.26 5.04
N ARG A 447 3.58 16.37 5.63
CA ARG A 447 2.79 16.35 6.86
C ARG A 447 1.54 17.18 6.74
N VAL A 448 0.49 16.74 7.40
CA VAL A 448 -0.69 17.55 7.69
C VAL A 448 -0.54 18.16 9.09
N ARG A 449 -1.06 19.37 9.28
CA ARG A 449 -1.29 20.01 10.59
C ARG A 449 -2.77 20.34 10.73
N THR A 450 -3.28 20.24 11.95
CA THR A 450 -4.59 20.74 12.34
C THR A 450 -4.41 21.95 13.27
N LEU A 451 -5.13 23.02 12.95
CA LEU A 451 -5.20 24.25 13.73
C LEU A 451 -6.67 24.48 14.06
N TYR A 452 -7.09 24.16 15.29
CA TYR A 452 -8.45 24.38 15.76
C TYR A 452 -8.68 25.87 16.04
N ASN A 453 -9.76 26.44 15.51
CA ASN A 453 -10.14 27.82 15.68
C ASN A 453 -10.65 28.07 17.10
N GLN A 454 -10.48 29.28 17.62
CA GLN A 454 -10.89 29.69 18.97
C GLN A 454 -11.61 31.06 18.94
N GLY A 455 -12.05 31.48 17.74
CA GLY A 455 -12.71 32.75 17.44
C GLY A 455 -11.72 33.91 17.28
N GLY A 456 -12.11 34.91 16.49
CA GLY A 456 -11.32 36.13 16.26
C GLY A 456 -9.92 35.86 15.67
N GLY A 457 -9.81 34.90 14.74
CA GLY A 457 -8.56 34.52 14.09
C GLY A 457 -7.50 33.95 15.04
N GLN A 458 -7.92 33.45 16.21
CA GLN A 458 -7.05 32.74 17.15
C GLN A 458 -7.13 31.24 16.87
N PHE A 459 -5.99 30.55 16.87
CA PHE A 459 -5.92 29.13 16.57
C PHE A 459 -5.08 28.37 17.62
N LEU A 460 -5.47 27.13 17.89
CA LEU A 460 -4.73 26.16 18.68
C LEU A 460 -4.09 25.15 17.73
N LEU A 461 -2.75 25.20 17.62
CA LEU A 461 -1.99 24.17 16.92
C LEU A 461 -1.99 22.88 17.75
N ASP A 462 -2.58 21.82 17.20
CA ASP A 462 -2.67 20.51 17.84
C ASP A 462 -1.76 19.47 17.13
N GLY A 463 -2.22 18.96 15.98
CA GLY A 463 -1.71 17.74 15.38
C GLY A 463 -0.56 17.90 14.38
N SER A 464 0.11 16.79 14.08
CA SER A 464 1.20 16.71 13.09
C SER A 464 1.30 15.31 12.46
N TYR A 465 0.39 15.01 11.55
CA TYR A 465 0.22 13.70 10.93
C TYR A 465 1.07 13.54 9.66
N TYR A 466 1.31 12.30 9.21
CA TYR A 466 1.97 12.03 7.93
C TYR A 466 0.93 12.07 6.81
N GLY A 467 1.12 12.95 5.82
CA GLY A 467 0.16 13.15 4.74
C GLY A 467 0.50 12.43 3.43
N GLY A 468 1.66 11.77 3.37
CA GLY A 468 2.26 11.27 2.12
C GLY A 468 3.27 12.24 1.49
N THR A 469 3.91 11.83 0.39
CA THR A 469 4.93 12.63 -0.33
C THR A 469 4.41 13.38 -1.55
N GLY A 470 4.76 14.67 -1.61
CA GLY A 470 4.37 15.54 -2.70
C GLY A 470 2.91 15.97 -2.60
N LEU A 471 2.47 16.34 -1.39
CA LEU A 471 1.14 16.89 -1.11
C LEU A 471 0.75 17.96 -2.15
N ASN A 472 -0.37 17.73 -2.85
CA ASN A 472 -0.79 18.55 -4.02
C ASN A 472 -2.18 19.19 -3.83
N SER A 473 -3.06 18.63 -2.99
CA SER A 473 -4.40 19.15 -2.65
C SER A 473 -4.97 18.37 -1.46
N LEU A 474 -5.79 19.02 -0.63
CA LEU A 474 -6.51 18.44 0.52
C LEU A 474 -8.02 18.52 0.28
N ALA A 475 -8.78 17.59 0.84
CA ALA A 475 -10.23 17.65 1.05
C ALA A 475 -10.58 17.19 2.48
N THR A 476 -11.80 17.50 2.92
CA THR A 476 -12.27 17.24 4.31
C THR A 476 -13.73 16.76 4.29
N LEU A 477 -13.95 15.49 4.59
CA LEU A 477 -15.23 14.77 4.47
C LEU A 477 -15.34 13.66 5.50
N ASP A 478 -16.54 13.11 5.68
CA ASP A 478 -16.77 11.90 6.46
C ASP A 478 -16.42 10.69 5.58
N ILE A 479 -15.28 10.04 5.82
CA ILE A 479 -14.76 8.95 4.98
C ILE A 479 -15.21 7.58 5.51
N ASP A 480 -15.33 7.41 6.84
CA ASP A 480 -15.79 6.15 7.46
C ASP A 480 -17.30 6.12 7.79
N GLY A 481 -17.99 7.24 7.66
CA GLY A 481 -19.44 7.36 7.84
C GLY A 481 -19.88 7.42 9.31
N ASP A 482 -18.99 7.77 10.24
CA ASP A 482 -19.29 7.84 11.67
C ASP A 482 -19.74 9.22 12.19
N GLY A 483 -19.72 10.24 11.32
CA GLY A 483 -20.26 11.57 11.55
C GLY A 483 -19.23 12.66 11.86
N ARG A 484 -17.92 12.40 11.66
CA ARG A 484 -16.82 13.36 11.86
C ARG A 484 -16.20 13.83 10.54
N ARG A 485 -15.30 14.83 10.58
CA ARG A 485 -14.64 15.37 9.37
C ARG A 485 -13.18 14.92 9.30
N ASP A 486 -12.98 13.84 8.55
CA ASP A 486 -11.67 13.30 8.19
C ASP A 486 -10.94 14.19 7.20
N ILE A 487 -9.65 13.89 6.97
CA ILE A 487 -8.80 14.62 6.00
C ILE A 487 -8.34 13.66 4.91
N LEU A 488 -8.59 14.01 3.65
CA LEU A 488 -8.15 13.28 2.47
C LEU A 488 -7.06 14.08 1.74
N ALA A 489 -5.81 13.61 1.80
CA ALA A 489 -4.66 14.30 1.23
C ALA A 489 -4.19 13.65 -0.08
N SER A 490 -4.19 14.41 -1.18
CA SER A 490 -3.70 13.93 -2.48
C SER A 490 -2.20 14.15 -2.66
N ASN A 491 -1.49 13.09 -3.06
CA ASN A 491 -0.04 13.04 -3.17
C ASN A 491 0.40 12.83 -4.62
N ARG A 492 1.27 13.72 -5.11
CA ARG A 492 1.80 13.72 -6.47
C ARG A 492 2.86 12.65 -6.69
N ASP A 493 3.74 12.43 -5.71
CA ASP A 493 4.98 11.68 -5.89
C ASP A 493 4.80 10.20 -5.53
N GLU A 494 4.13 9.91 -4.40
CA GLU A 494 3.53 8.60 -4.09
C GLU A 494 2.42 8.22 -5.08
N ARG A 495 1.67 9.21 -5.59
CA ARG A 495 0.45 9.07 -6.45
C ARG A 495 -0.82 8.64 -5.70
N SER A 496 -0.84 8.83 -4.38
CA SER A 496 -1.93 8.40 -3.50
C SER A 496 -3.01 9.45 -3.24
N LEU A 497 -4.17 8.98 -2.76
CA LEU A 497 -4.93 9.72 -1.75
C LEU A 497 -4.64 9.06 -0.40
N GLN A 498 -4.41 9.89 0.61
CA GLN A 498 -4.13 9.51 1.99
C GLN A 498 -5.31 9.92 2.87
N PRO A 499 -6.14 8.97 3.35
CA PRO A 499 -7.09 9.24 4.40
C PRO A 499 -6.37 9.41 5.74
N LEU A 500 -6.87 10.34 6.53
CA LEU A 500 -6.57 10.51 7.95
C LEU A 500 -7.92 10.57 8.66
N LEU A 501 -8.33 9.48 9.32
CA LEU A 501 -9.61 9.38 10.01
C LEU A 501 -9.55 10.10 11.35
N GLN A 502 -10.53 10.94 11.63
CA GLN A 502 -10.63 11.66 12.89
C GLN A 502 -11.21 10.75 13.97
N GLN A 503 -10.50 10.59 15.08
CA GLN A 503 -10.91 9.78 16.22
C GLN A 503 -11.80 10.56 17.19
N GLN A 504 -12.53 9.85 18.05
CA GLN A 504 -13.44 10.44 19.05
C GLN A 504 -12.75 11.34 20.11
N ASP A 505 -11.42 11.38 20.15
CA ASP A 505 -10.65 12.28 21.00
C ASP A 505 -10.05 13.50 20.26
N GLY A 506 -10.37 13.67 18.97
CA GLY A 506 -9.88 14.75 18.11
C GLY A 506 -8.50 14.50 17.50
N SER A 507 -7.85 13.36 17.79
CA SER A 507 -6.65 12.93 17.07
C SER A 507 -6.99 12.36 15.69
N PHE A 508 -6.02 12.31 14.78
CA PHE A 508 -6.20 11.69 13.47
C PHE A 508 -5.35 10.42 13.35
N GLU A 509 -6.02 9.32 13.06
CA GLU A 509 -5.40 8.04 12.69
C GLU A 509 -5.14 8.01 11.19
N ARG A 510 -4.07 7.34 10.76
CA ARG A 510 -3.76 7.17 9.35
C ARG A 510 -4.32 5.83 8.87
N LEU A 511 -4.92 5.81 7.68
CA LEU A 511 -5.34 4.57 7.01
C LEU A 511 -4.34 4.10 5.94
N PRO A 512 -4.41 2.81 5.54
CA PRO A 512 -3.55 2.24 4.52
C PRO A 512 -3.90 2.86 3.18
N THR A 513 -2.95 3.61 2.60
CA THR A 513 -3.03 3.87 1.16
C THR A 513 -2.50 2.63 0.48
N THR A 514 -3.39 1.82 -0.12
CA THR A 514 -3.04 0.61 -0.90
C THR A 514 -2.14 0.95 -2.09
N PHE A 515 -0.84 1.17 -1.86
CA PHE A 515 0.01 1.80 -2.85
C PHE A 515 0.79 0.84 -3.74
N PRO A 516 0.60 0.95 -5.08
CA PRO A 516 1.47 0.29 -6.01
C PRO A 516 2.68 1.18 -6.29
N LEU A 517 3.69 1.13 -5.41
CA LEU A 517 4.91 1.91 -5.59
C LEU A 517 5.50 1.72 -6.98
N GLY A 518 5.84 2.85 -7.61
CA GLY A 518 6.51 2.91 -8.91
C GLY A 518 7.99 2.54 -8.79
N LEU A 519 8.29 1.37 -8.22
CA LEU A 519 9.63 0.90 -7.96
C LEU A 519 10.40 0.67 -9.27
N GLY A 520 11.69 1.02 -9.27
CA GLY A 520 12.64 0.66 -10.33
C GLY A 520 13.05 -0.82 -10.32
N LEU A 521 12.18 -1.73 -9.86
CA LEU A 521 12.45 -3.17 -9.83
C LEU A 521 12.53 -3.71 -11.26
N PHE A 522 13.73 -4.09 -11.70
CA PHE A 522 13.93 -4.80 -12.97
C PHE A 522 13.74 -6.33 -12.81
N GLY A 523 12.77 -6.72 -11.98
CA GLY A 523 12.38 -8.11 -11.71
C GLY A 523 11.11 -8.20 -10.84
N LEU A 524 10.35 -9.28 -11.01
CA LEU A 524 9.14 -9.53 -10.20
C LEU A 524 9.53 -9.90 -8.75
N PRO A 525 8.90 -9.30 -7.73
CA PRO A 525 9.20 -9.62 -6.34
C PRO A 525 8.62 -10.98 -5.91
N HIS A 526 9.32 -11.59 -4.96
CA HIS A 526 8.98 -12.84 -4.29
C HIS A 526 8.98 -12.63 -2.77
N PHE A 527 8.35 -13.54 -2.03
CA PHE A 527 8.44 -13.56 -0.56
C PHE A 527 8.61 -14.98 0.01
N ALA A 528 8.95 -15.07 1.29
CA ALA A 528 8.70 -16.23 2.15
C ALA A 528 8.20 -15.74 3.52
N ILE A 529 7.48 -16.60 4.24
CA ILE A 529 6.95 -16.34 5.58
C ILE A 529 7.59 -17.34 6.55
N ALA A 530 8.06 -16.87 7.70
CA ALA A 530 8.56 -17.68 8.83
C ALA A 530 8.80 -16.78 10.05
N ASP A 531 8.88 -17.34 11.24
CA ASP A 531 9.53 -16.70 12.41
C ASP A 531 11.04 -16.52 12.11
N LEU A 532 11.54 -15.28 12.05
CA LEU A 532 12.92 -14.93 11.66
C LEU A 532 13.74 -14.27 12.78
N ASP A 533 13.17 -13.87 13.91
CA ASP A 533 13.94 -13.41 15.08
C ASP A 533 13.83 -14.31 16.33
N ALA A 534 12.91 -15.30 16.31
CA ALA A 534 12.57 -16.23 17.38
C ALA A 534 11.74 -15.65 18.54
N ASP A 535 10.92 -14.62 18.31
CA ASP A 535 9.87 -14.19 19.26
C ASP A 535 8.63 -15.10 19.25
N GLY A 536 8.29 -15.68 18.10
CA GLY A 536 7.24 -16.68 17.88
C GLY A 536 6.11 -16.24 16.93
N ASP A 537 6.08 -14.98 16.48
CA ASP A 537 5.17 -14.49 15.46
C ASP A 537 5.75 -14.71 14.03
N ALA A 538 4.98 -14.41 12.98
CA ALA A 538 5.32 -14.79 11.60
C ALA A 538 5.79 -13.59 10.75
N ASP A 539 7.08 -13.58 10.40
CA ASP A 539 7.76 -12.52 9.63
C ASP A 539 7.73 -12.75 8.11
N ILE A 540 8.03 -11.69 7.35
CA ILE A 540 8.05 -11.73 5.88
C ILE A 540 9.43 -11.34 5.33
N ALA A 541 10.06 -12.27 4.62
CA ALA A 541 11.27 -12.01 3.85
C ALA A 541 10.94 -11.72 2.38
N VAL A 542 11.21 -10.49 1.91
CA VAL A 542 10.93 -10.03 0.54
C VAL A 542 12.20 -10.06 -0.32
N THR A 543 12.14 -10.58 -1.55
CA THR A 543 13.32 -10.69 -2.43
C THR A 543 13.06 -10.33 -3.90
N GLY A 544 14.02 -9.63 -4.51
CA GLY A 544 14.04 -9.20 -5.92
C GLY A 544 15.47 -9.04 -6.44
N ASP A 545 15.86 -7.83 -6.87
CA ASP A 545 17.29 -7.49 -7.04
C ASP A 545 17.99 -7.32 -5.68
N GLU A 546 17.25 -6.95 -4.63
CA GLU A 546 17.67 -6.85 -3.23
C GLU A 546 16.89 -7.86 -2.34
N GLN A 547 17.20 -7.92 -1.05
CA GLN A 547 16.43 -8.63 -0.03
C GLN A 547 16.10 -7.70 1.14
N HIS A 548 14.89 -7.81 1.69
CA HIS A 548 14.41 -7.05 2.85
C HIS A 548 13.74 -8.01 3.85
N THR A 549 13.76 -7.67 5.15
CA THR A 549 13.06 -8.43 6.20
C THR A 549 12.07 -7.54 6.91
N LEU A 550 10.83 -8.00 7.02
CA LEU A 550 9.75 -7.36 7.76
C LEU A 550 9.45 -8.20 9.00
N LEU A 551 9.77 -7.70 10.20
CA LEU A 551 9.49 -8.39 11.47
C LEU A 551 8.10 -8.05 11.97
N ASN A 552 7.33 -9.04 12.40
CA ASN A 552 5.98 -8.90 12.92
C ASN A 552 6.02 -8.62 14.42
N GLN A 553 5.69 -7.41 14.86
CA GLN A 553 5.69 -7.02 16.28
C GLN A 553 4.45 -7.54 17.03
N GLY A 554 3.90 -8.67 16.58
CA GLY A 554 2.59 -9.19 16.90
C GLY A 554 1.43 -8.42 16.26
N ALA A 555 0.25 -9.04 16.21
CA ALA A 555 -0.97 -8.43 15.67
C ALA A 555 -0.84 -7.90 14.22
N GLY A 556 0.01 -8.54 13.40
CA GLY A 556 0.27 -8.15 12.02
C GLY A 556 1.04 -6.84 11.86
N GLN A 557 1.56 -6.25 12.94
CA GLN A 557 2.27 -4.97 12.88
C GLN A 557 3.72 -5.15 12.43
N PHE A 558 3.95 -5.12 11.12
CA PHE A 558 5.27 -5.33 10.54
C PHE A 558 6.19 -4.09 10.63
N GLU A 559 7.47 -4.27 10.96
CA GLU A 559 8.52 -3.25 10.84
C GLU A 559 9.70 -3.70 9.95
N LEU A 560 10.38 -2.75 9.30
CA LEU A 560 11.56 -3.04 8.49
C LEU A 560 12.81 -3.23 9.36
N ALA A 561 13.19 -4.48 9.61
CA ALA A 561 14.37 -4.81 10.40
C ALA A 561 15.69 -4.76 9.60
N SER A 562 15.71 -5.23 8.34
CA SER A 562 16.95 -5.24 7.55
C SER A 562 16.76 -5.16 6.03
N SER A 563 17.83 -4.82 5.32
CA SER A 563 17.90 -4.75 3.85
C SER A 563 19.30 -5.05 3.33
N ASN A 564 19.43 -5.68 2.17
CA ASN A 564 20.69 -6.19 1.63
C ASN A 564 20.70 -6.25 0.09
N GLU A 565 21.78 -5.80 -0.57
CA GLU A 565 22.00 -5.85 -2.04
C GLU A 565 22.09 -7.29 -2.63
N LEU A 566 21.91 -8.32 -1.80
CA LEU A 566 22.11 -9.74 -2.14
C LEU A 566 20.81 -10.47 -2.53
N GLY A 567 19.96 -9.82 -3.34
CA GLY A 567 18.67 -10.37 -3.76
C GLY A 567 18.72 -11.60 -4.68
N GLY A 568 17.53 -12.15 -4.90
CA GLY A 568 17.27 -13.30 -5.74
C GLY A 568 15.77 -13.59 -5.86
N LYS A 569 15.43 -14.69 -6.53
CA LYS A 569 14.05 -15.14 -6.74
C LYS A 569 13.73 -16.38 -5.92
N ARG A 570 12.43 -16.56 -5.62
CA ARG A 570 11.84 -17.73 -4.94
C ARG A 570 12.63 -18.11 -3.66
N PRO A 571 12.62 -17.27 -2.62
CA PRO A 571 13.30 -17.59 -1.37
C PRO A 571 12.82 -18.94 -0.83
N GLN A 572 13.73 -19.70 -0.24
CA GLN A 572 13.42 -20.91 0.53
C GLN A 572 13.94 -20.72 1.95
N VAL A 573 13.13 -21.08 2.93
CA VAL A 573 13.43 -20.92 4.35
C VAL A 573 13.83 -22.26 4.97
N GLY A 574 14.85 -22.25 5.81
CA GLY A 574 15.21 -23.39 6.66
C GLY A 574 16.60 -23.22 7.25
N ASP A 575 16.86 -23.86 8.40
CA ASP A 575 18.19 -23.89 9.02
C ASP A 575 19.19 -24.63 8.09
N VAL A 576 20.17 -23.91 7.52
CA VAL A 576 21.20 -24.51 6.65
C VAL A 576 22.61 -24.48 7.25
N ASP A 577 22.82 -23.76 8.35
CA ASP A 577 24.11 -23.67 9.07
C ASP A 577 24.16 -24.49 10.37
N GLY A 578 23.01 -24.95 10.87
CA GLY A 578 22.84 -25.82 12.02
C GLY A 578 22.78 -25.10 13.36
N ASP A 579 22.62 -23.76 13.38
CA ASP A 579 22.52 -22.99 14.62
C ASP A 579 21.12 -22.96 15.25
N GLY A 580 20.11 -23.50 14.56
CA GLY A 580 18.73 -23.63 15.04
C GLY A 580 17.79 -22.51 14.58
N ARG A 581 18.25 -21.59 13.71
CA ARG A 581 17.44 -20.50 13.16
C ARG A 581 17.20 -20.66 11.66
N PRO A 582 16.05 -20.20 11.14
CA PRO A 582 15.74 -20.31 9.73
C PRO A 582 16.54 -19.33 8.87
N ASP A 583 17.35 -19.86 7.95
CA ASP A 583 18.09 -19.10 6.94
C ASP A 583 17.28 -18.87 5.66
N LEU A 584 17.71 -17.92 4.84
CA LEU A 584 17.18 -17.68 3.50
C LEU A 584 18.12 -18.21 2.41
N VAL A 585 17.63 -19.13 1.59
CA VAL A 585 18.33 -19.65 0.41
C VAL A 585 17.71 -19.06 -0.86
N LEU A 586 18.51 -18.30 -1.63
CA LEU A 586 18.06 -17.58 -2.82
C LEU A 586 18.78 -18.08 -4.08
N CYS A 587 18.12 -18.02 -5.25
CA CYS A 587 18.82 -18.10 -6.53
C CYS A 587 18.81 -16.77 -7.29
N SER A 588 19.96 -16.41 -7.88
CA SER A 588 20.16 -15.17 -8.63
C SER A 588 20.46 -15.46 -10.10
N ASP A 589 19.48 -15.22 -10.98
CA ASP A 589 19.63 -15.38 -12.45
C ASP A 589 20.79 -14.54 -13.02
N LYS A 590 21.01 -13.36 -12.43
CA LYS A 590 22.07 -12.38 -12.75
C LYS A 590 23.48 -12.98 -12.62
N THR A 591 23.66 -13.93 -11.70
CA THR A 591 24.95 -14.63 -11.45
C THR A 591 24.91 -16.14 -11.64
N LYS A 592 23.75 -16.71 -12.03
CA LYS A 592 23.54 -18.14 -12.29
C LYS A 592 24.00 -19.03 -11.13
N SER A 593 23.56 -18.66 -9.94
CA SER A 593 24.08 -19.18 -8.67
C SER A 593 23.03 -19.19 -7.55
N VAL A 594 23.18 -20.12 -6.62
CA VAL A 594 22.50 -20.11 -5.32
C VAL A 594 23.35 -19.35 -4.29
N ARG A 595 22.69 -18.73 -3.32
CA ARG A 595 23.28 -17.94 -2.22
C ARG A 595 22.57 -18.29 -0.90
N VAL A 596 23.28 -18.15 0.21
CA VAL A 596 22.69 -18.20 1.56
C VAL A 596 22.80 -16.82 2.18
N LEU A 597 21.68 -16.35 2.69
CA LEU A 597 21.56 -15.26 3.63
C LEU A 597 21.33 -15.94 4.98
N ARG A 598 22.35 -15.96 5.84
CA ARG A 598 22.27 -16.63 7.13
C ARG A 598 21.67 -15.69 8.16
N ASN A 599 20.68 -16.16 8.90
CA ASN A 599 19.98 -15.40 9.91
C ASN A 599 20.90 -15.08 11.11
N LEU A 600 20.78 -13.89 11.68
CA LEU A 600 21.50 -13.48 12.89
C LEU A 600 20.64 -13.52 14.17
N GLY A 601 19.34 -13.82 14.06
CA GLY A 601 18.38 -13.90 15.18
C GLY A 601 17.93 -12.53 15.68
N ASP A 602 17.73 -11.60 14.75
CA ASP A 602 17.27 -10.23 14.94
C ASP A 602 16.63 -9.68 13.64
N GLY A 603 16.05 -10.58 12.81
CA GLY A 603 15.58 -10.27 11.45
C GLY A 603 16.67 -9.90 10.44
N SER A 604 17.94 -9.77 10.85
CA SER A 604 19.03 -9.38 9.97
C SER A 604 19.81 -10.57 9.40
N PHE A 605 20.21 -10.45 8.13
CA PHE A 605 20.86 -11.54 7.40
C PHE A 605 22.32 -11.24 7.06
N ALA A 606 23.23 -12.06 7.60
CA ALA A 606 24.61 -12.12 7.16
C ALA A 606 24.73 -12.87 5.83
N GLY A 607 25.10 -12.15 4.77
CA GLY A 607 25.43 -12.76 3.47
C GLY A 607 26.55 -13.80 3.59
N ALA A 608 26.23 -15.06 3.37
CA ALA A 608 27.11 -16.20 3.62
C ALA A 608 27.63 -16.82 2.30
N ALA A 609 28.95 -17.01 2.27
CA ALA A 609 29.73 -17.59 1.17
C ALA A 609 29.66 -16.85 -0.19
N TYR A 610 30.60 -17.21 -1.08
CA TYR A 610 30.55 -16.78 -2.48
C TYR A 610 29.36 -17.47 -3.18
N PRO A 611 28.66 -16.79 -4.11
CA PRO A 611 27.58 -17.39 -4.89
C PRO A 611 28.00 -18.72 -5.51
N VAL A 612 27.30 -19.81 -5.16
CA VAL A 612 27.62 -21.18 -5.60
C VAL A 612 27.15 -21.34 -7.05
N PRO A 613 28.05 -21.45 -8.05
CA PRO A 613 27.63 -21.40 -9.44
C PRO A 613 26.92 -22.69 -9.85
N VAL A 614 25.65 -22.57 -10.22
CA VAL A 614 24.89 -23.64 -10.89
C VAL A 614 25.01 -23.54 -12.43
N GLY A 615 25.42 -22.39 -12.96
CA GLY A 615 25.73 -22.17 -14.38
C GLY A 615 24.51 -21.98 -15.30
N THR A 616 23.31 -22.10 -14.73
CA THR A 616 21.98 -22.06 -15.36
C THR A 616 21.14 -20.89 -14.81
N TYR A 617 19.99 -20.62 -15.42
CA TYR A 617 18.87 -19.98 -14.70
C TYR A 617 18.22 -20.97 -13.74
N CYS A 618 17.59 -20.51 -12.66
CA CYS A 618 16.84 -21.38 -11.74
C CYS A 618 15.34 -21.34 -12.07
N GLN A 619 14.79 -22.44 -12.58
CA GLN A 619 13.34 -22.53 -12.87
C GLN A 619 12.55 -22.95 -11.63
N LEU A 620 13.00 -24.00 -10.96
CA LEU A 620 12.51 -24.50 -9.67
C LEU A 620 13.72 -24.79 -8.77
N PHE A 621 13.61 -24.56 -7.47
CA PHE A 621 14.53 -25.13 -6.48
C PHE A 621 13.83 -25.32 -5.14
N ALA A 622 14.39 -26.20 -4.29
CA ALA A 622 13.85 -26.55 -2.99
C ALA A 622 14.96 -26.94 -2.00
N LEU A 623 14.61 -27.03 -0.71
CA LEU A 623 15.47 -27.54 0.37
C LEU A 623 15.04 -28.94 0.81
N ALA A 624 16.00 -29.87 0.92
CA ALA A 624 15.77 -31.22 1.41
C ALA A 624 17.08 -31.87 1.87
N ASN A 625 17.03 -32.78 2.85
CA ASN A 625 18.14 -33.69 3.13
C ASN A 625 18.21 -34.76 2.01
N LEU A 626 19.27 -34.73 1.18
CA LEU A 626 19.39 -35.55 -0.03
C LEU A 626 20.60 -36.51 -0.04
N ASP A 627 21.44 -36.53 1.01
CA ASP A 627 22.38 -37.64 1.21
C ASP A 627 22.34 -38.35 2.58
N GLY A 628 21.56 -37.82 3.53
CA GLY A 628 21.26 -38.46 4.81
C GLY A 628 22.03 -37.91 6.01
N ASP A 629 22.83 -36.85 5.87
CA ASP A 629 23.62 -36.27 6.97
C ASP A 629 22.88 -35.33 7.93
N ALA A 630 21.60 -35.05 7.63
CA ALA A 630 20.66 -34.16 8.33
C ALA A 630 20.82 -32.65 8.10
N ALA A 631 21.79 -32.21 7.31
CA ALA A 631 21.77 -30.85 6.77
C ALA A 631 20.73 -30.73 5.64
N LEU A 632 20.23 -29.52 5.40
CA LEU A 632 19.40 -29.23 4.23
C LEU A 632 20.27 -28.96 3.00
N ASP A 633 20.20 -29.83 2.00
CA ASP A 633 20.77 -29.65 0.67
C ASP A 633 19.85 -28.79 -0.20
N VAL A 634 20.40 -28.15 -1.24
CA VAL A 634 19.61 -27.44 -2.26
C VAL A 634 19.54 -28.28 -3.53
N ILE A 635 18.33 -28.47 -4.06
CA ILE A 635 18.08 -29.12 -5.35
C ILE A 635 17.48 -28.12 -6.33
N VAL A 636 18.06 -28.02 -7.53
CA VAL A 636 17.77 -26.98 -8.53
C VAL A 636 17.45 -27.62 -9.89
N ASP A 637 16.33 -27.24 -10.50
CA ASP A 637 16.06 -27.51 -11.92
C ASP A 637 16.83 -26.53 -12.82
N ALA A 638 17.61 -27.09 -13.73
CA ALA A 638 18.80 -26.49 -14.30
C ALA A 638 18.97 -26.86 -15.79
N ASP A 639 18.36 -26.07 -16.67
CA ASP A 639 18.48 -26.11 -18.14
C ASP A 639 18.65 -27.54 -18.72
N ASN A 640 17.60 -28.36 -18.57
CA ASN A 640 17.50 -29.78 -18.96
C ASN A 640 18.14 -30.81 -17.99
N SER A 641 18.42 -30.44 -16.74
CA SER A 641 19.00 -31.33 -15.73
C SER A 641 18.69 -30.91 -14.29
N VAL A 642 18.89 -31.81 -13.33
CA VAL A 642 18.83 -31.50 -11.90
C VAL A 642 20.25 -31.32 -11.36
N VAL A 643 20.47 -30.25 -10.59
CA VAL A 643 21.72 -29.95 -9.89
C VAL A 643 21.47 -30.00 -8.38
N VAL A 644 22.29 -30.78 -7.66
CA VAL A 644 22.28 -30.82 -6.20
C VAL A 644 23.50 -30.07 -5.66
N LEU A 645 23.25 -29.10 -4.78
CA LEU A 645 24.25 -28.45 -3.94
C LEU A 645 24.18 -29.11 -2.57
N ARG A 646 25.13 -29.98 -2.26
CA ARG A 646 25.15 -30.65 -0.96
C ARG A 646 25.76 -29.77 0.11
N ASN A 647 25.09 -29.64 1.24
CA ASN A 647 25.52 -28.84 2.37
C ASN A 647 26.71 -29.52 3.09
N LYS A 648 27.24 -28.88 4.13
CA LYS A 648 28.19 -29.47 5.08
C LYS A 648 27.75 -29.29 6.54
N GLY A 649 26.55 -28.75 6.78
CA GLY A 649 26.09 -28.35 8.11
C GLY A 649 26.85 -27.13 8.63
N ASP A 650 27.14 -26.16 7.75
CA ASP A 650 27.77 -24.87 8.07
C ASP A 650 27.36 -23.75 7.09
N GLY A 651 26.23 -23.93 6.38
CA GLY A 651 25.75 -23.02 5.33
C GLY A 651 26.60 -23.03 4.06
N THR A 652 27.71 -23.78 4.01
CA THR A 652 28.59 -23.84 2.83
C THR A 652 28.43 -25.15 2.07
N PHE A 653 28.30 -25.05 0.74
CA PHE A 653 28.06 -26.22 -0.10
C PHE A 653 29.35 -26.89 -0.61
N ALA A 654 29.25 -28.17 -0.92
CA ALA A 654 30.17 -28.89 -1.79
C ALA A 654 29.99 -28.44 -3.26
N PRO A 655 30.94 -28.72 -4.16
CA PRO A 655 30.78 -28.43 -5.58
C PRO A 655 29.52 -29.09 -6.17
N ALA A 656 28.79 -28.32 -6.99
CA ALA A 656 27.54 -28.71 -7.61
C ALA A 656 27.61 -30.09 -8.31
N VAL A 657 26.68 -30.99 -7.97
CA VAL A 657 26.54 -32.30 -8.60
C VAL A 657 25.38 -32.22 -9.60
N GLN A 658 25.70 -32.11 -10.89
CA GLN A 658 24.72 -32.41 -11.93
C GLN A 658 24.43 -33.91 -11.87
N SER A 659 23.18 -34.26 -11.55
CA SER A 659 22.81 -35.62 -11.14
C SER A 659 22.20 -36.42 -12.29
N VAL A 660 21.21 -35.85 -12.98
CA VAL A 660 20.37 -36.50 -14.00
C VAL A 660 19.75 -35.46 -14.96
N ASN A 661 19.44 -35.87 -16.20
CA ASN A 661 18.78 -35.00 -17.19
C ASN A 661 17.24 -35.05 -17.04
N TYR A 662 16.58 -33.90 -16.99
CA TYR A 662 15.14 -33.73 -16.70
C TYR A 662 14.53 -32.58 -17.51
N LYS A 663 13.21 -32.61 -17.70
CA LYS A 663 12.41 -31.48 -18.22
C LYS A 663 11.13 -31.31 -17.40
N ALA A 664 11.30 -31.13 -16.09
CA ALA A 664 10.19 -31.02 -15.16
C ALA A 664 9.28 -29.84 -15.52
N ARG A 665 7.98 -30.12 -15.50
CA ARG A 665 6.92 -29.12 -15.42
C ARG A 665 6.51 -28.92 -13.96
N ASP A 666 6.52 -30.00 -13.18
CA ASP A 666 6.20 -30.05 -11.76
C ASP A 666 6.97 -31.20 -11.07
N TRP A 667 7.16 -31.12 -9.74
CA TRP A 667 7.96 -32.08 -8.98
C TRP A 667 7.54 -32.24 -7.51
N SER A 668 7.93 -33.35 -6.87
CA SER A 668 7.85 -33.56 -5.42
C SER A 668 9.07 -34.33 -4.90
N ILE A 669 9.46 -34.07 -3.66
CA ILE A 669 10.69 -34.58 -3.02
C ILE A 669 10.31 -35.37 -1.76
N VAL A 670 10.32 -36.69 -1.86
CA VAL A 670 9.64 -37.61 -0.93
C VAL A 670 10.39 -38.94 -0.88
N ASP A 671 10.43 -39.60 0.29
CA ASP A 671 10.92 -40.97 0.36
C ASP A 671 9.80 -41.90 -0.15
N LEU A 672 9.92 -42.36 -1.39
CA LEU A 672 8.91 -43.19 -2.06
C LEU A 672 9.15 -44.69 -1.84
N ASN A 673 10.26 -45.09 -1.19
CA ASN A 673 10.72 -46.48 -1.13
C ASN A 673 11.15 -46.95 0.28
N GLY A 674 11.05 -46.07 1.28
CA GLY A 674 11.32 -46.35 2.68
C GLY A 674 12.80 -46.51 3.06
N ASP A 675 13.76 -46.15 2.19
CA ASP A 675 15.21 -46.35 2.45
C ASP A 675 15.87 -45.25 3.30
N GLY A 676 15.13 -44.20 3.65
CA GLY A 676 15.56 -43.05 4.45
C GLY A 676 16.14 -41.90 3.63
N ARG A 677 16.03 -41.93 2.28
CA ARG A 677 16.39 -40.83 1.37
C ARG A 677 15.16 -40.34 0.63
N ARG A 678 15.03 -39.03 0.49
CA ARG A 678 14.03 -38.45 -0.40
C ARG A 678 14.45 -38.66 -1.86
N ASP A 679 13.60 -39.34 -2.61
CA ASP A 679 13.58 -39.44 -4.07
C ASP A 679 12.97 -38.16 -4.67
N LEU A 680 13.00 -38.06 -6.00
CA LEU A 680 12.37 -36.99 -6.77
C LEU A 680 11.33 -37.57 -7.75
N VAL A 681 10.05 -37.29 -7.52
CA VAL A 681 8.96 -37.57 -8.47
C VAL A 681 8.77 -36.35 -9.37
N THR A 682 8.64 -36.52 -10.68
CA THR A 682 8.39 -35.39 -11.61
C THR A 682 7.33 -35.69 -12.65
N VAL A 683 6.62 -34.65 -13.09
CA VAL A 683 5.86 -34.62 -14.35
C VAL A 683 6.72 -33.88 -15.37
N GLU A 684 7.10 -34.54 -16.47
CA GLU A 684 8.09 -34.01 -17.43
C GLU A 684 7.92 -34.52 -18.87
N TYR A 685 8.69 -33.96 -19.80
CA TYR A 685 8.79 -34.45 -21.18
C TYR A 685 9.82 -35.57 -21.35
N VAL A 686 9.36 -36.77 -21.73
CA VAL A 686 10.17 -37.95 -22.06
C VAL A 686 9.95 -38.34 -23.53
N ASN A 687 10.98 -38.15 -24.37
CA ASN A 687 10.97 -38.50 -25.80
C ASN A 687 9.83 -37.85 -26.63
N GLU A 688 9.49 -36.60 -26.32
CA GLU A 688 8.38 -35.78 -26.89
C GLU A 688 7.01 -35.99 -26.22
N ASP A 689 6.78 -37.12 -25.55
CA ASP A 689 5.58 -37.39 -24.75
C ASP A 689 5.69 -36.83 -23.31
N MET A 690 4.57 -36.68 -22.59
CA MET A 690 4.56 -36.34 -21.15
C MET A 690 4.56 -37.61 -20.29
N ALA A 691 5.23 -37.56 -19.13
CA ALA A 691 5.41 -38.71 -18.24
C ALA A 691 5.44 -38.32 -16.76
N VAL A 692 5.01 -39.24 -15.89
CA VAL A 692 5.43 -39.28 -14.48
C VAL A 692 6.69 -40.14 -14.38
N THR A 693 7.73 -39.61 -13.77
CA THR A 693 9.04 -40.27 -13.63
C THR A 693 9.56 -40.16 -12.20
N LEU A 694 10.46 -41.09 -11.85
CA LEU A 694 11.11 -41.19 -10.56
C LEU A 694 12.62 -41.09 -10.72
N ALA A 695 13.22 -40.19 -9.96
CA ALA A 695 14.65 -40.16 -9.70
C ALA A 695 14.89 -40.79 -8.32
N ARG A 696 15.29 -42.07 -8.30
CA ARG A 696 15.64 -42.79 -7.06
C ARG A 696 16.97 -42.31 -6.52
N ASN A 697 17.03 -41.86 -5.27
CA ASN A 697 18.19 -41.28 -4.63
C ASN A 697 19.17 -42.38 -4.18
N ILE A 698 20.33 -42.45 -4.84
CA ILE A 698 21.39 -43.42 -4.51
C ILE A 698 22.45 -42.86 -3.54
N GLY A 699 22.13 -41.75 -2.89
CA GLY A 699 22.99 -41.05 -1.93
C GLY A 699 24.07 -40.18 -2.56
N GLY A 700 24.54 -39.21 -1.79
CA GLY A 700 25.55 -38.23 -2.22
C GLY A 700 25.07 -37.31 -3.33
N GLY A 701 23.77 -36.95 -3.34
CA GLY A 701 23.18 -36.00 -4.29
C GLY A 701 23.11 -36.55 -5.72
N LYS A 702 22.82 -37.84 -5.87
CA LYS A 702 22.75 -38.55 -7.14
C LYS A 702 21.49 -39.37 -7.22
N PHE A 703 20.88 -39.36 -8.40
CA PHE A 703 19.67 -40.11 -8.67
C PHE A 703 19.87 -41.12 -9.81
N ILE A 704 19.06 -42.18 -9.84
CA ILE A 704 18.85 -43.03 -11.01
C ILE A 704 17.43 -42.78 -11.51
N LYS A 705 17.32 -42.44 -12.79
CA LYS A 705 16.05 -42.06 -13.44
C LYS A 705 15.34 -43.26 -14.06
N GLU A 706 14.08 -43.45 -13.68
CA GLU A 706 13.17 -44.44 -14.21
C GLU A 706 11.85 -43.75 -14.62
N ALA A 707 11.30 -44.09 -15.80
CA ALA A 707 9.99 -43.58 -16.21
C ALA A 707 8.92 -44.58 -15.76
N LEU A 708 7.91 -44.10 -15.02
CA LEU A 708 6.92 -44.96 -14.37
C LEU A 708 5.59 -44.98 -15.12
N PHE A 709 5.12 -43.84 -15.60
CA PHE A 709 3.83 -43.73 -16.29
C PHE A 709 3.89 -42.73 -17.45
N THR A 710 3.34 -43.10 -18.60
CA THR A 710 3.33 -42.32 -19.85
C THR A 710 1.93 -42.40 -20.48
N PRO A 711 1.00 -41.48 -20.18
CA PRO A 711 -0.31 -41.44 -20.82
C PRO A 711 -0.25 -40.82 -22.23
N ASP A 712 -1.29 -41.05 -23.03
CA ASP A 712 -1.48 -40.48 -24.37
C ASP A 712 -2.21 -39.11 -24.28
N GLU A 713 -1.84 -38.28 -23.30
CA GLU A 713 -2.38 -36.94 -23.04
C GLU A 713 -1.36 -36.02 -22.35
N THR A 714 -1.63 -34.71 -22.28
CA THR A 714 -0.74 -33.77 -21.59
C THR A 714 -0.95 -33.79 -20.07
N LEU A 715 0.15 -33.97 -19.33
CA LEU A 715 0.18 -33.85 -17.87
C LEU A 715 0.53 -32.43 -17.41
N SER A 716 -0.07 -31.97 -16.30
CA SER A 716 -0.01 -30.59 -15.86
C SER A 716 0.74 -30.35 -14.53
N SER A 717 0.53 -31.21 -13.54
CA SER A 717 0.97 -31.07 -12.15
C SER A 717 0.80 -32.40 -11.39
N LEU A 718 1.41 -32.54 -10.22
CA LEU A 718 1.30 -33.73 -9.36
C LEU A 718 1.20 -33.38 -7.87
N VAL A 719 0.57 -34.26 -7.09
CA VAL A 719 0.67 -34.32 -5.62
C VAL A 719 1.13 -35.71 -5.19
N VAL A 720 1.81 -35.80 -4.04
CA VAL A 720 2.31 -37.06 -3.47
C VAL A 720 1.96 -37.13 -1.99
N PHE A 721 1.20 -38.14 -1.59
CA PHE A 721 0.69 -38.33 -0.23
C PHE A 721 0.26 -39.78 -0.03
N ASP A 722 0.23 -40.24 1.21
CA ASP A 722 -0.33 -41.54 1.59
C ASP A 722 -1.87 -41.49 1.42
N LEU A 723 -2.42 -42.32 0.53
CA LEU A 723 -3.86 -42.34 0.23
C LEU A 723 -4.65 -43.29 1.17
N GLU A 724 -3.97 -44.11 1.96
CA GLU A 724 -4.50 -45.30 2.63
C GLU A 724 -4.14 -45.44 4.10
N ASP A 725 -3.35 -44.50 4.64
CA ASP A 725 -2.80 -44.44 5.99
C ASP A 725 -1.90 -45.65 6.33
N ASP A 726 -1.18 -46.19 5.34
CA ASP A 726 -0.33 -47.38 5.49
C ASP A 726 1.18 -47.09 5.65
N GLY A 727 1.60 -45.88 5.25
CA GLY A 727 2.96 -45.34 5.37
C GLY A 727 3.72 -45.17 4.05
N ASP A 728 3.26 -45.75 2.94
CA ASP A 728 3.95 -45.74 1.64
C ASP A 728 3.27 -44.76 0.65
N PRO A 729 3.84 -43.56 0.38
CA PRO A 729 3.09 -42.48 -0.28
C PRO A 729 2.84 -42.71 -1.79
N ASP A 730 1.62 -42.38 -2.23
CA ASP A 730 1.07 -42.52 -3.58
C ASP A 730 1.16 -41.22 -4.39
N VAL A 731 0.97 -41.30 -5.71
CA VAL A 731 1.05 -40.13 -6.62
C VAL A 731 -0.27 -39.91 -7.34
N VAL A 732 -0.79 -38.67 -7.29
CA VAL A 732 -1.92 -38.24 -8.13
C VAL A 732 -1.44 -37.20 -9.14
N ALA A 733 -1.64 -37.45 -10.43
CA ALA A 733 -1.15 -36.60 -11.53
C ALA A 733 -2.30 -36.04 -12.38
N GLY A 734 -2.29 -34.73 -12.63
CA GLY A 734 -3.30 -34.05 -13.44
C GLY A 734 -3.06 -34.22 -14.95
N GLY A 735 -4.07 -34.70 -15.68
CA GLY A 735 -4.09 -34.80 -17.15
C GLY A 735 -4.87 -33.65 -17.81
N GLU A 736 -5.42 -33.89 -19.01
CA GLU A 736 -6.19 -32.87 -19.75
C GLU A 736 -7.61 -32.68 -19.21
N ASN A 737 -8.21 -33.74 -18.67
CA ASN A 737 -9.57 -33.73 -18.10
C ASN A 737 -9.71 -34.76 -16.96
N VAL A 738 -8.60 -35.26 -16.42
CA VAL A 738 -8.55 -36.38 -15.48
C VAL A 738 -7.52 -36.13 -14.37
N ALA A 739 -7.67 -36.85 -13.27
CA ALA A 739 -6.62 -37.09 -12.28
C ALA A 739 -6.29 -38.59 -12.33
N HIS A 740 -5.05 -38.94 -12.67
CA HIS A 740 -4.55 -40.31 -12.62
C HIS A 740 -4.10 -40.61 -11.19
N VAL A 741 -4.56 -41.71 -10.61
CA VAL A 741 -4.12 -42.20 -9.29
C VAL A 741 -3.14 -43.34 -9.53
N LEU A 742 -1.90 -43.17 -9.08
CA LEU A 742 -0.83 -44.16 -9.19
C LEU A 742 -0.46 -44.63 -7.78
N ARG A 743 -0.77 -45.89 -7.47
CA ARG A 743 -0.52 -46.49 -6.16
C ARG A 743 0.94 -46.96 -6.05
N ASN A 744 1.55 -46.77 -4.89
CA ASN A 744 2.87 -47.29 -4.54
C ASN A 744 2.79 -48.76 -4.09
N ASP A 745 3.92 -49.47 -4.12
CA ASP A 745 4.06 -50.85 -3.64
C ASP A 745 4.98 -50.97 -2.42
N GLY A 746 5.29 -49.85 -1.77
CA GLY A 746 6.28 -49.71 -0.70
C GLY A 746 7.73 -49.89 -1.13
N ALA A 747 7.98 -50.15 -2.42
CA ALA A 747 9.30 -50.19 -3.03
C ALA A 747 9.48 -49.11 -4.11
N GLY A 748 8.62 -48.09 -4.13
CA GLY A 748 8.65 -46.99 -5.08
C GLY A 748 8.30 -47.40 -6.51
N ASN A 749 7.53 -48.47 -6.70
CA ASN A 749 7.00 -48.85 -8.01
C ASN A 749 5.54 -48.39 -8.10
N LEU A 750 5.29 -47.41 -8.96
CA LEU A 750 3.95 -46.85 -9.14
C LEU A 750 3.15 -47.63 -10.21
N GLU A 751 2.01 -48.20 -9.84
CA GLU A 751 1.03 -48.78 -10.78
C GLU A 751 -0.22 -47.89 -10.88
N LEU A 752 -0.73 -47.68 -12.10
CA LEU A 752 -1.95 -46.90 -12.32
C LEU A 752 -3.17 -47.66 -11.75
N GLN A 753 -3.76 -47.13 -10.68
CA GLN A 753 -4.95 -47.69 -10.03
C GLN A 753 -6.24 -47.19 -10.68
N ASP A 754 -6.38 -45.88 -10.88
CA ASP A 754 -7.59 -45.27 -11.47
C ASP A 754 -7.28 -43.99 -12.28
N THR A 755 -8.27 -43.46 -12.99
CA THR A 755 -8.21 -42.22 -13.76
C THR A 755 -9.56 -41.50 -13.68
N LEU A 756 -9.65 -40.57 -12.74
CA LEU A 756 -10.89 -39.94 -12.28
C LEU A 756 -11.20 -38.69 -13.09
N GLY A 757 -12.42 -38.62 -13.65
CA GLY A 757 -12.85 -37.59 -14.59
C GLY A 757 -13.14 -36.21 -13.98
N VAL A 758 -12.11 -35.48 -13.56
CA VAL A 758 -12.22 -34.08 -13.10
C VAL A 758 -12.89 -33.17 -14.16
N GLY A 759 -12.74 -33.50 -15.44
CA GLY A 759 -13.47 -32.97 -16.61
C GLY A 759 -13.41 -31.45 -16.77
N LEU A 760 -12.28 -30.91 -16.33
CA LEU A 760 -11.69 -29.61 -16.58
C LEU A 760 -10.17 -29.88 -16.63
N PRO A 761 -9.33 -29.10 -17.33
CA PRO A 761 -7.88 -29.27 -17.26
C PRO A 761 -7.35 -28.73 -15.92
N PRO A 762 -6.93 -29.58 -14.95
CA PRO A 762 -6.26 -29.11 -13.75
C PRO A 762 -4.99 -28.36 -14.14
N SER A 763 -4.87 -27.11 -13.72
CA SER A 763 -3.67 -26.29 -13.91
C SER A 763 -2.63 -26.54 -12.82
N ALA A 764 -3.07 -26.91 -11.63
CA ALA A 764 -2.28 -27.56 -10.58
C ALA A 764 -3.19 -28.42 -9.68
N LEU A 765 -2.59 -29.28 -8.86
CA LEU A 765 -3.24 -30.06 -7.81
C LEU A 765 -2.74 -29.62 -6.42
N MET A 766 -3.53 -29.82 -5.37
CA MET A 766 -3.07 -29.77 -3.98
C MET A 766 -3.82 -30.78 -3.10
N THR A 767 -3.37 -30.95 -1.86
CA THR A 767 -3.98 -31.84 -0.87
C THR A 767 -4.25 -31.15 0.46
N ALA A 768 -5.40 -31.44 1.07
CA ALA A 768 -5.85 -30.92 2.37
C ALA A 768 -6.97 -31.81 2.93
N ASP A 769 -7.18 -31.83 4.25
CA ASP A 769 -8.37 -32.44 4.87
C ASP A 769 -9.54 -31.45 4.80
N LEU A 770 -10.57 -31.73 3.98
CA LEU A 770 -11.68 -30.80 3.71
C LEU A 770 -13.02 -31.24 4.30
N ASP A 771 -13.16 -32.47 4.79
CA ASP A 771 -14.32 -32.91 5.59
C ASP A 771 -14.02 -33.30 7.05
N GLY A 772 -12.81 -32.99 7.53
CA GLY A 772 -12.41 -33.01 8.94
C GLY A 772 -12.22 -34.40 9.52
N ASP A 773 -11.88 -35.36 8.66
CA ASP A 773 -11.91 -36.79 8.93
C ASP A 773 -10.52 -37.40 9.19
N GLY A 774 -9.46 -36.62 8.96
CA GLY A 774 -8.07 -36.94 9.22
C GLY A 774 -7.27 -37.39 8.00
N ARG A 775 -7.92 -37.66 6.86
CA ARG A 775 -7.25 -38.00 5.59
C ARG A 775 -7.12 -36.78 4.67
N LEU A 776 -6.14 -36.84 3.78
CA LEU A 776 -5.92 -35.79 2.77
C LEU A 776 -6.78 -36.04 1.52
N ASP A 777 -7.64 -35.08 1.20
CA ASP A 777 -8.39 -34.98 -0.05
C ASP A 777 -7.54 -34.36 -1.17
N VAL A 778 -8.02 -34.42 -2.41
CA VAL A 778 -7.38 -33.76 -3.57
C VAL A 778 -8.23 -32.61 -4.10
N VAL A 779 -7.66 -31.41 -4.19
CA VAL A 779 -8.24 -30.28 -4.94
C VAL A 779 -7.59 -30.18 -6.31
N ALA A 780 -8.42 -30.24 -7.36
CA ALA A 780 -8.04 -30.10 -8.76
C ALA A 780 -8.52 -28.74 -9.30
N ALA A 781 -7.68 -27.72 -9.18
CA ALA A 781 -8.01 -26.37 -9.64
C ALA A 781 -7.74 -26.21 -11.14
N ALA A 782 -8.76 -25.79 -11.90
CA ALA A 782 -8.70 -25.61 -13.34
C ALA A 782 -8.91 -24.15 -13.75
N SER A 783 -8.47 -23.81 -14.97
CA SER A 783 -8.53 -22.41 -15.42
C SER A 783 -9.96 -21.86 -15.55
N ARG A 784 -10.13 -20.62 -15.07
CA ARG A 784 -11.18 -19.64 -15.41
C ARG A 784 -12.62 -19.85 -14.97
N GLN A 785 -13.09 -21.05 -14.61
CA GLN A 785 -14.53 -21.23 -14.32
C GLN A 785 -14.91 -22.21 -13.20
N ALA A 786 -14.03 -23.13 -12.77
CA ALA A 786 -14.35 -24.07 -11.71
C ALA A 786 -13.10 -24.78 -11.13
N TYR A 787 -13.24 -25.28 -9.91
CA TYR A 787 -12.35 -26.27 -9.30
C TYR A 787 -13.12 -27.56 -8.99
N GLY A 788 -12.39 -28.68 -8.90
CA GLY A 788 -12.90 -29.97 -8.44
C GLY A 788 -12.30 -30.36 -7.10
N VAL A 789 -13.06 -31.09 -6.29
CA VAL A 789 -12.58 -31.77 -5.09
C VAL A 789 -12.88 -33.27 -5.20
N LEU A 790 -11.92 -34.10 -4.83
CA LEU A 790 -12.04 -35.55 -4.75
C LEU A 790 -11.72 -35.96 -3.30
N LEU A 791 -12.73 -36.40 -2.56
CA LEU A 791 -12.60 -36.81 -1.16
C LEU A 791 -11.84 -38.14 -1.04
N ASN A 792 -10.99 -38.30 -0.03
CA ASN A 792 -10.35 -39.57 0.27
C ASN A 792 -11.28 -40.46 1.11
N LEU A 793 -11.73 -41.58 0.54
CA LEU A 793 -12.64 -42.53 1.19
C LEU A 793 -11.93 -43.59 2.05
N GLY A 794 -10.60 -43.58 2.08
CA GLY A 794 -9.75 -44.60 2.70
C GLY A 794 -9.54 -45.83 1.81
N GLU A 795 -8.72 -46.77 2.29
CA GLU A 795 -8.31 -48.01 1.57
C GLU A 795 -7.67 -47.79 0.17
N GLY A 796 -7.32 -46.53 -0.16
CA GLY A 796 -6.78 -46.12 -1.46
C GLY A 796 -7.83 -45.64 -2.46
N GLU A 797 -9.09 -45.36 -2.08
CA GLU A 797 -10.15 -44.90 -3.00
C GLU A 797 -10.43 -43.38 -2.88
N LEU A 798 -10.29 -42.64 -4.00
CA LEU A 798 -10.79 -41.27 -4.12
C LEU A 798 -12.23 -41.21 -4.65
N ALA A 799 -13.05 -40.34 -4.10
CA ALA A 799 -14.43 -40.12 -4.50
C ALA A 799 -14.55 -39.48 -5.91
N PRO A 800 -15.63 -39.76 -6.66
CA PRO A 800 -15.92 -39.08 -7.91
C PRO A 800 -16.01 -37.56 -7.72
N VAL A 801 -15.31 -36.80 -8.58
CA VAL A 801 -15.15 -35.34 -8.45
C VAL A 801 -16.46 -34.61 -8.16
N LYS A 802 -16.44 -33.73 -7.15
CA LYS A 802 -17.46 -32.71 -6.94
C LYS A 802 -16.91 -31.36 -7.38
N ARG A 803 -17.65 -30.63 -8.22
CA ARG A 803 -17.18 -29.37 -8.84
C ARG A 803 -17.88 -28.16 -8.28
N TYR A 804 -17.13 -27.08 -8.16
CA TYR A 804 -17.56 -25.80 -7.61
C TYR A 804 -17.26 -24.67 -8.60
N PRO A 805 -18.15 -23.67 -8.74
CA PRO A 805 -17.92 -22.55 -9.63
C PRO A 805 -16.78 -21.67 -9.12
N ALA A 806 -15.92 -21.23 -10.03
CA ALA A 806 -14.87 -20.23 -9.79
C ALA A 806 -15.19 -18.92 -10.53
N ASN A 807 -16.46 -18.52 -10.54
CA ASN A 807 -16.95 -17.34 -11.25
C ASN A 807 -16.71 -16.08 -10.39
N GLY A 808 -15.81 -15.20 -10.84
CA GLY A 808 -15.48 -13.94 -10.15
C GLY A 808 -13.98 -13.77 -9.91
N PHE A 809 -13.26 -14.86 -9.59
CA PHE A 809 -11.86 -14.89 -9.13
C PHE A 809 -10.77 -14.46 -10.15
N GLY A 810 -11.05 -13.58 -11.11
CA GLY A 810 -10.01 -12.88 -11.87
C GLY A 810 -8.98 -13.77 -12.57
N LEU A 811 -9.32 -14.97 -13.03
CA LEU A 811 -8.35 -15.93 -13.60
C LEU A 811 -7.93 -15.57 -15.05
N GLY A 812 -7.87 -14.27 -15.35
CA GLY A 812 -7.52 -13.68 -16.65
C GLY A 812 -6.02 -13.70 -16.97
N SER A 813 -5.17 -13.92 -15.97
CA SER A 813 -3.71 -14.00 -16.11
C SER A 813 -3.27 -15.08 -17.12
N PRO A 814 -2.11 -14.92 -17.79
CA PRO A 814 -1.45 -15.99 -18.55
C PRO A 814 -0.66 -16.97 -17.66
N LEU A 815 -0.49 -16.67 -16.37
CA LEU A 815 0.11 -17.55 -15.37
C LEU A 815 -0.91 -18.62 -14.89
N PRO A 816 -0.46 -19.79 -14.42
CA PRO A 816 -1.36 -20.74 -13.76
C PRO A 816 -1.93 -20.10 -12.48
N PRO A 817 -3.21 -20.36 -12.13
CA PRO A 817 -3.84 -19.83 -10.94
C PRO A 817 -3.07 -20.21 -9.68
N ARG A 818 -2.91 -19.26 -8.75
CA ARG A 818 -2.48 -19.55 -7.38
C ARG A 818 -3.69 -19.95 -6.56
N PHE A 819 -3.53 -20.91 -5.67
CA PHE A 819 -4.54 -21.28 -4.69
C PHE A 819 -3.88 -22.00 -3.50
N THR A 820 -4.57 -21.99 -2.38
CA THR A 820 -4.17 -22.66 -1.13
C THR A 820 -5.42 -23.04 -0.33
N THR A 821 -5.25 -23.74 0.77
CA THR A 821 -6.28 -24.02 1.76
C THR A 821 -5.86 -23.48 3.11
N ALA A 822 -6.76 -22.77 3.78
CA ALA A 822 -6.58 -22.23 5.12
C ALA A 822 -7.97 -21.97 5.74
N ASP A 823 -8.07 -21.75 7.04
CA ASP A 823 -9.33 -21.38 7.71
C ASP A 823 -9.51 -19.85 7.62
N VAL A 824 -10.44 -19.35 6.81
CA VAL A 824 -10.57 -17.91 6.51
C VAL A 824 -11.67 -17.24 7.35
N ASP A 825 -12.71 -17.98 7.77
CA ASP A 825 -13.77 -17.43 8.65
C ASP A 825 -13.61 -17.78 10.14
N GLY A 826 -12.73 -18.74 10.48
CA GLY A 826 -12.41 -19.16 11.85
C GLY A 826 -13.33 -20.25 12.39
N ASP A 827 -14.04 -21.01 11.54
CA ASP A 827 -14.94 -22.11 11.97
C ASP A 827 -14.24 -23.45 12.25
N GLY A 828 -12.94 -23.55 11.98
CA GLY A 828 -12.09 -24.71 12.21
C GLY A 828 -11.95 -25.63 10.99
N ALA A 829 -12.55 -25.27 9.86
CA ALA A 829 -12.46 -26.01 8.60
C ALA A 829 -11.49 -25.35 7.61
N LEU A 830 -10.88 -26.16 6.74
CA LEU A 830 -10.07 -25.62 5.65
C LEU A 830 -10.94 -25.19 4.46
N ASP A 831 -10.90 -23.90 4.16
CA ASP A 831 -11.45 -23.27 2.96
C ASP A 831 -10.54 -23.47 1.75
N VAL A 832 -10.97 -23.02 0.56
CA VAL A 832 -10.08 -22.87 -0.60
C VAL A 832 -10.00 -21.40 -1.00
N ALA A 833 -8.77 -20.85 -1.00
CA ALA A 833 -8.47 -19.48 -1.40
C ALA A 833 -7.68 -19.43 -2.72
N PHE A 834 -7.85 -18.36 -3.49
CA PHE A 834 -7.40 -18.20 -4.87
C PHE A 834 -6.73 -16.83 -5.11
N GLY A 835 -5.69 -16.81 -5.94
CA GLY A 835 -4.99 -15.61 -6.39
C GLY A 835 -4.77 -15.56 -7.91
N GLY A 836 -5.06 -14.40 -8.51
CA GLY A 836 -4.99 -14.14 -9.96
C GLY A 836 -4.97 -12.65 -10.29
N THR A 837 -5.91 -12.16 -11.09
CA THR A 837 -6.27 -10.71 -11.17
C THR A 837 -7.35 -10.33 -10.15
N ALA A 838 -7.51 -11.17 -9.13
CA ALA A 838 -8.35 -10.98 -7.96
C ALA A 838 -7.81 -11.89 -6.85
N LEU A 839 -8.04 -11.47 -5.60
CA LEU A 839 -8.05 -12.33 -4.43
C LEU A 839 -9.47 -12.87 -4.24
N GLY A 840 -9.62 -14.06 -3.66
CA GLY A 840 -10.90 -14.49 -3.13
C GLY A 840 -10.87 -15.91 -2.59
N TYR A 841 -11.92 -16.29 -1.87
CA TYR A 841 -12.04 -17.59 -1.22
C TYR A 841 -13.44 -18.17 -1.38
N ALA A 842 -13.58 -19.46 -1.11
CA ALA A 842 -14.84 -20.18 -1.05
C ALA A 842 -14.92 -20.92 0.29
N LEU A 843 -15.91 -20.56 1.12
CA LEU A 843 -16.03 -21.04 2.50
C LEU A 843 -16.56 -22.49 2.56
N ASN A 844 -15.89 -23.33 3.33
CA ASN A 844 -16.23 -24.70 3.71
C ASN A 844 -16.94 -24.71 5.08
N LYS A 845 -17.45 -25.87 5.52
CA LYS A 845 -18.05 -26.11 6.86
C LYS A 845 -17.69 -27.47 7.44
N GLY A 846 -16.43 -27.89 7.24
CA GLY A 846 -15.93 -29.20 7.65
C GLY A 846 -16.72 -30.36 7.04
N ASP A 847 -17.19 -30.20 5.79
CA ASP A 847 -17.97 -31.24 5.11
C ASP A 847 -17.70 -31.30 3.59
N ALA A 848 -16.63 -30.61 3.16
CA ALA A 848 -16.20 -30.32 1.80
C ALA A 848 -17.30 -29.76 0.88
N LYS A 849 -18.26 -28.97 1.39
CA LYS A 849 -19.34 -28.34 0.59
C LYS A 849 -19.22 -26.82 0.62
N PHE A 850 -18.45 -26.31 -0.33
CA PHE A 850 -18.19 -24.88 -0.47
C PHE A 850 -19.46 -24.06 -0.77
N GLY A 851 -19.59 -22.94 -0.06
CA GLY A 851 -20.77 -22.08 -0.03
C GLY A 851 -20.63 -20.82 -0.90
N SER A 852 -20.78 -19.65 -0.26
CA SER A 852 -20.56 -18.34 -0.87
C SER A 852 -19.07 -18.06 -1.10
N SER A 853 -18.80 -17.22 -2.10
CA SER A 853 -17.45 -16.78 -2.48
C SER A 853 -17.34 -15.27 -2.42
N ALA A 854 -16.33 -14.75 -1.71
CA ALA A 854 -15.93 -13.35 -1.76
C ALA A 854 -14.81 -13.16 -2.81
N THR A 855 -14.76 -11.98 -3.43
CA THR A 855 -13.75 -11.63 -4.46
C THR A 855 -13.39 -10.16 -4.41
N TYR A 856 -12.09 -9.89 -4.28
CA TYR A 856 -11.51 -8.55 -4.24
C TYR A 856 -10.65 -8.36 -5.49
N THR A 857 -10.89 -7.32 -6.27
CA THR A 857 -10.13 -7.07 -7.51
C THR A 857 -8.71 -6.62 -7.17
N THR A 858 -7.69 -7.30 -7.69
CA THR A 858 -6.27 -6.98 -7.45
C THR A 858 -5.51 -6.78 -8.77
N PRO A 859 -4.34 -6.13 -8.76
CA PRO A 859 -3.38 -6.27 -9.85
C PRO A 859 -2.99 -7.74 -10.05
N ASP A 860 -2.44 -8.09 -11.22
CA ASP A 860 -1.95 -9.45 -11.54
C ASP A 860 -0.98 -9.96 -10.46
N MET A 861 -1.37 -11.03 -9.76
CA MET A 861 -0.55 -11.67 -8.74
C MET A 861 0.54 -12.57 -9.34
N HIS A 862 1.72 -12.60 -8.73
CA HIS A 862 2.81 -13.49 -9.12
C HIS A 862 3.08 -14.59 -8.09
N GLN A 863 2.94 -14.27 -6.80
CA GLN A 863 2.99 -15.20 -5.67
C GLN A 863 1.83 -14.89 -4.72
N PHE A 864 1.34 -15.91 -4.01
CA PHE A 864 0.20 -15.84 -3.09
C PHE A 864 0.36 -16.92 -2.02
N ALA A 865 -0.04 -16.61 -0.78
CA ALA A 865 -0.11 -17.50 0.37
C ALA A 865 -1.25 -17.05 1.30
N ALA A 866 -1.67 -17.93 2.21
CA ALA A 866 -2.60 -17.62 3.30
C ALA A 866 -2.07 -18.23 4.60
N GLN A 867 -2.05 -17.46 5.69
CA GLN A 867 -1.50 -17.83 7.00
C GLN A 867 -1.98 -16.81 8.06
N ASP A 868 -2.20 -17.25 9.30
CA ASP A 868 -2.41 -16.37 10.47
C ASP A 868 -1.14 -15.54 10.76
N LEU A 869 -1.26 -14.20 10.73
CA LEU A 869 -0.19 -13.24 11.01
C LEU A 869 -0.52 -12.30 12.19
N ASP A 870 -1.78 -12.24 12.65
CA ASP A 870 -2.22 -11.34 13.72
C ASP A 870 -2.56 -12.03 15.05
N GLY A 871 -2.68 -13.36 15.02
CA GLY A 871 -2.94 -14.25 16.15
C GLY A 871 -4.43 -14.46 16.47
N ASP A 872 -5.37 -14.05 15.60
CA ASP A 872 -6.81 -14.26 15.82
C ASP A 872 -7.33 -15.68 15.51
N ALA A 873 -6.46 -16.55 14.98
CA ALA A 873 -6.74 -17.93 14.52
C ALA A 873 -7.49 -18.07 13.18
N LYS A 874 -7.49 -17.04 12.33
CA LYS A 874 -7.89 -17.11 10.91
C LYS A 874 -6.70 -16.89 9.98
N ALA A 875 -6.91 -17.06 8.68
CA ALA A 875 -5.89 -16.92 7.66
C ALA A 875 -5.91 -15.54 6.98
N ASP A 876 -4.86 -14.77 7.23
CA ASP A 876 -4.52 -13.55 6.50
C ASP A 876 -3.89 -13.91 5.15
N PHE A 877 -3.87 -12.97 4.19
CA PHE A 877 -3.39 -13.21 2.82
C PHE A 877 -2.14 -12.41 2.49
N VAL A 878 -1.11 -13.07 1.95
CA VAL A 878 0.11 -12.42 1.45
C VAL A 878 0.27 -12.66 -0.05
N TYR A 879 0.46 -11.60 -0.85
CA TYR A 879 0.67 -11.73 -2.30
C TYR A 879 1.71 -10.76 -2.87
N THR A 880 2.32 -11.12 -4.00
CA THR A 880 3.15 -10.19 -4.80
C THR A 880 2.46 -9.77 -6.08
N THR A 881 2.72 -8.54 -6.51
CA THR A 881 2.38 -8.00 -7.84
C THR A 881 3.66 -7.41 -8.48
N GLU A 882 3.58 -6.83 -9.68
CA GLU A 882 4.71 -6.08 -10.27
C GLU A 882 5.20 -4.89 -9.38
N ARG A 883 4.39 -4.51 -8.37
CA ARG A 883 4.55 -3.27 -7.60
C ARG A 883 5.03 -3.46 -6.15
N GLY A 884 5.05 -4.69 -5.63
CA GLY A 884 5.47 -4.97 -4.25
C GLY A 884 4.90 -6.28 -3.67
N VAL A 885 5.01 -6.41 -2.36
CA VAL A 885 4.31 -7.42 -1.53
C VAL A 885 3.17 -6.73 -0.80
N HIS A 886 2.07 -7.46 -0.57
CA HIS A 886 0.84 -6.96 0.04
C HIS A 886 0.40 -7.97 1.10
N VAL A 887 -0.08 -7.49 2.25
CA VAL A 887 -0.59 -8.30 3.37
C VAL A 887 -2.01 -7.84 3.70
N VAL A 888 -2.99 -8.75 3.76
CA VAL A 888 -4.39 -8.44 4.04
C VAL A 888 -4.85 -9.23 5.26
N LEU A 889 -5.27 -8.53 6.34
CA LEU A 889 -5.72 -9.19 7.57
C LEU A 889 -7.19 -9.62 7.49
N SER A 890 -7.52 -10.56 8.37
CA SER A 890 -8.82 -11.24 8.47
C SER A 890 -9.74 -10.72 9.60
N THR A 891 -9.25 -9.84 10.47
CA THR A 891 -10.06 -8.98 11.36
C THR A 891 -9.58 -7.53 11.40
N CYS A 892 -10.48 -6.67 11.88
CA CYS A 892 -10.21 -5.29 12.32
C CYS A 892 -10.24 -5.27 13.86
N ARG A 893 -9.55 -4.33 14.51
CA ARG A 893 -9.49 -4.21 15.99
C ARG A 893 -10.09 -2.91 16.50
#